data_AF-A0A3R7BRM0-F1
#
_entry.id   AF-A0A3R7BRM0-F1
#
_cell.length_a   1.000
_cell.length_b   1.000
_cell.length_c   1.000
_cell.angle_alpha   90.00
_cell.angle_beta   90.00
_cell.angle_gamma   90.00
#
_symmetry.space_group_name_H-M   'P 1'
#
loop_
_entity.id
_entity.type
_entity.pdbx_description
1 polymer ?
#
loop_
_entity_poly.entity_id
_entity_poly.type
_entity_poly.pdbx_seq_one_letter_code
_entity_poly.pdbx_strand_id
1 'polypeptide(L)'
;MSHDHFPALPSELVDWDPQIVSLNTNGFSNSHRYILQKLSSTHDVTFVQETRFRAPSLQDKVSYHWQRLTNHDGVVFFEPPLYPLEPTSPATGGLATLLHPHSPLKNAVDVPHDNPILRGRYLQVRCVLGPATIVLHNVYAPISWSERARFFDELPRDFPPHFLHIVGGDFNCTLNKDLDSLNPSAATMAGTDALLTWMRDLSIVDLFRQQNPLRKTFTSPKLINRLDYIFCSSSLARLAHWKAAHLPHIPHADHVACRIIAQRQTTRHGSGSWKAPPWLLRLPRAATIIHGCLDRFLAKSNGFHNVGKAYDILVTDIRQQLKLFHDEQLDKQRLPLKKLALEIAALLQVPNMRQDPVLVDRVRDLQQQIRHLHDQQKKFLQEQAFQLHLYKAERSSRFHFSSPIPTPLRKTVFKELEDANGNLVSDQTGVSNTLVDYYSDLFAAPELRASDDDLSAFLGPLTRDTQLSVQAQQELAAPLLANEFYHAIRHSSSNSAPGPNALPFEVLKLAPHKWSLVLELVFTKQLHANRVHTGSFFADDSQLYAVNEKSLHRQLALVQGFCDKSGFRLNVDKTQVLTYCQASPCLAPLLVATDSPTKALGILVAPHLTPKARFSYVFDKFIARLSLWCYKARTLAGKVAILHSICLPVMWYQLSFVPADKACAKLIDNAMLQFLHGEDINPSNNTHGLRLIKKDLVFMSKHTGGLGLHHALKLWQQHNRAVMIRCVKAFAVPSSKSAIPSWITPGYALLEKAFHPWGSPRDLLLAQGTSPFMKQFMKHPGITPMWTSLLSEWFTSRWTMFGFPSNAPSWTVPLWHNAFLPGLENLYDHCSASSQPQARTLASLGLTQVSHFLTPCHRLWPASTVYALIHQACIRSNLEPPTKHWITILMTKLSNLFEVVPEANPPPFRLPVRRPPLLEVSWILRPDLVPIELAAASSTSAKIRTPPVADSSLIPTKHLGLPADFYADPKRLKQLAVFSRPEHILP
;
A
#
# COMPACT_ATOMS: atom_id res chain seq x y z
N MET A 1 63.04 12.19 -5.66
CA MET A 1 62.00 13.07 -6.23
C MET A 1 61.75 12.63 -7.66
N SER A 2 60.69 11.88 -7.89
CA SER A 2 60.00 11.76 -9.17
C SER A 2 58.52 11.68 -8.82
N HIS A 3 57.81 12.78 -9.03
CA HIS A 3 56.36 12.84 -8.87
C HIS A 3 55.74 12.08 -10.05
N ASP A 4 55.42 10.80 -9.85
CA ASP A 4 54.54 10.10 -10.79
C ASP A 4 53.15 10.73 -10.67
N HIS A 5 52.79 11.51 -11.69
CA HIS A 5 51.44 11.98 -11.94
C HIS A 5 50.51 10.76 -11.99
N PHE A 6 49.79 10.48 -10.90
CA PHE A 6 48.60 9.67 -10.98
C PHE A 6 47.57 10.45 -11.82
N PRO A 7 47.08 9.93 -12.95
CA PRO A 7 45.91 10.53 -13.59
C PRO A 7 44.80 10.60 -12.55
N ALA A 8 44.06 11.72 -12.52
CA ALA A 8 42.97 11.93 -11.58
C ALA A 8 42.05 10.70 -11.61
N LEU A 9 42.09 9.92 -10.52
CA LEU A 9 41.32 8.68 -10.41
C LEU A 9 39.82 9.05 -10.36
N PRO A 10 38.94 8.21 -10.91
CA PRO A 10 37.52 8.55 -11.02
C PRO A 10 36.90 8.77 -9.64
N SER A 11 36.02 9.77 -9.52
CA SER A 11 35.33 10.11 -8.25
C SER A 11 34.57 8.92 -7.69
N GLU A 12 34.01 8.05 -8.55
CA GLU A 12 33.27 6.86 -8.15
C GLU A 12 34.14 5.81 -7.46
N LEU A 13 35.45 5.78 -7.78
CA LEU A 13 36.40 4.88 -7.13
C LEU A 13 36.77 5.37 -5.71
N VAL A 14 36.80 6.68 -5.51
CA VAL A 14 37.04 7.33 -4.21
C VAL A 14 35.81 7.20 -3.30
N ASP A 15 34.61 7.17 -3.89
CA ASP A 15 33.32 7.06 -3.20
C ASP A 15 32.77 5.65 -3.04
N TRP A 16 33.50 4.65 -3.50
CA TRP A 16 33.13 3.26 -3.26
C TRP A 16 33.51 2.84 -1.84
N ASP A 17 32.53 2.33 -1.09
CA ASP A 17 32.72 1.68 0.22
C ASP A 17 32.62 0.14 0.10
N PRO A 18 33.64 -0.53 -0.48
CA PRO A 18 33.60 -1.95 -0.80
C PRO A 18 33.36 -2.82 0.43
N GLN A 19 32.45 -3.79 0.27
CA GLN A 19 32.22 -4.90 1.19
C GLN A 19 32.51 -6.20 0.45
N ILE A 20 33.60 -6.90 0.79
CA ILE A 20 34.08 -8.07 0.05
C ILE A 20 34.30 -9.21 1.02
N VAL A 21 33.89 -10.42 0.64
CA VAL A 21 34.10 -11.63 1.42
C VAL A 21 34.57 -12.78 0.53
N SER A 22 35.50 -13.60 1.03
CA SER A 22 35.97 -14.84 0.39
C SER A 22 35.86 -16.00 1.37
N LEU A 23 35.37 -17.15 0.90
CA LEU A 23 35.15 -18.33 1.73
C LEU A 23 35.27 -19.63 0.92
N ASN A 24 36.16 -20.52 1.36
CA ASN A 24 36.12 -21.93 0.98
C ASN A 24 35.03 -22.65 1.78
N THR A 25 34.10 -23.30 1.07
CA THR A 25 32.91 -23.92 1.67
C THR A 25 32.97 -25.44 1.76
N ASN A 26 33.95 -26.07 1.10
CA ASN A 26 34.06 -27.53 1.02
C ASN A 26 32.71 -28.24 0.75
N GLY A 27 31.92 -27.70 -0.20
CA GLY A 27 30.56 -28.14 -0.50
C GLY A 27 29.49 -27.07 -0.30
N PHE A 28 29.25 -26.26 -1.33
CA PHE A 28 28.36 -25.11 -1.27
C PHE A 28 26.87 -25.48 -1.15
N SER A 29 26.45 -26.64 -1.66
CA SER A 29 25.03 -27.07 -1.66
C SER A 29 24.39 -27.10 -0.28
N ASN A 30 25.14 -27.40 0.79
CA ASN A 30 24.59 -27.48 2.14
C ASN A 30 24.52 -26.11 2.84
N SER A 31 25.39 -25.18 2.46
CA SER A 31 25.56 -23.87 3.08
C SER A 31 24.98 -22.71 2.26
N HIS A 32 24.58 -22.94 1.00
CA HIS A 32 24.18 -21.88 0.06
C HIS A 32 23.10 -20.94 0.62
N ARG A 33 22.04 -21.44 1.27
CA ARG A 33 20.99 -20.55 1.82
C ARG A 33 21.52 -19.58 2.87
N TYR A 34 22.41 -20.04 3.75
CA TYR A 34 23.01 -19.19 4.76
C TYR A 34 23.92 -18.15 4.11
N ILE A 35 24.79 -18.59 3.20
CA ILE A 35 25.76 -17.73 2.51
C ILE A 35 25.02 -16.65 1.70
N LEU A 36 24.03 -17.03 0.90
CA LEU A 36 23.23 -16.07 0.13
C LEU A 36 22.50 -15.05 1.03
N GLN A 37 21.88 -15.51 2.12
CA GLN A 37 21.05 -14.64 2.97
C GLN A 37 21.84 -13.79 3.96
N LYS A 38 23.03 -14.22 4.39
CA LYS A 38 23.79 -13.56 5.47
C LYS A 38 25.08 -12.92 4.98
N LEU A 39 25.73 -13.49 3.97
CA LEU A 39 26.99 -12.97 3.44
C LEU A 39 26.72 -12.22 2.14
N SER A 40 26.23 -12.89 1.10
CA SER A 40 26.09 -12.26 -0.22
C SER A 40 25.08 -11.11 -0.22
N SER A 41 24.01 -11.17 0.58
CA SER A 41 23.06 -10.05 0.73
C SER A 41 23.62 -8.81 1.43
N THR A 42 24.81 -8.90 2.03
CA THR A 42 25.42 -7.80 2.81
C THR A 42 26.78 -7.35 2.26
N HIS A 43 27.32 -8.04 1.26
CA HIS A 43 28.62 -7.74 0.64
C HIS A 43 28.43 -7.47 -0.85
N ASP A 44 29.19 -6.53 -1.41
CA ASP A 44 29.17 -6.17 -2.83
C ASP A 44 29.65 -7.33 -3.71
N VAL A 45 30.69 -8.03 -3.23
CA VAL A 45 31.31 -9.19 -3.90
C VAL A 45 31.47 -10.33 -2.89
N THR A 46 31.05 -11.53 -3.29
CA THR A 46 31.30 -12.77 -2.54
C THR A 46 32.04 -13.78 -3.42
N PHE A 47 33.24 -14.17 -3.01
CA PHE A 47 34.00 -15.26 -3.61
C PHE A 47 33.76 -16.56 -2.83
N VAL A 48 33.36 -17.61 -3.54
CA VAL A 48 33.14 -18.94 -2.98
C VAL A 48 34.06 -19.93 -3.68
N GLN A 49 34.82 -20.69 -2.89
CA GLN A 49 35.66 -21.79 -3.36
C GLN A 49 35.08 -23.15 -2.93
N GLU A 50 35.49 -24.19 -3.67
CA GLU A 50 35.05 -25.57 -3.49
C GLU A 50 33.53 -25.74 -3.45
N THR A 51 32.86 -25.31 -4.52
CA THR A 51 31.41 -25.48 -4.64
C THR A 51 31.02 -26.95 -4.67
N ARG A 52 31.85 -27.81 -5.27
CA ARG A 52 31.69 -29.28 -5.36
C ARG A 52 30.29 -29.71 -5.79
N PHE A 53 29.70 -28.97 -6.73
CA PHE A 53 28.41 -29.33 -7.29
C PHE A 53 28.47 -30.69 -7.99
N ARG A 54 27.60 -31.62 -7.59
CA ARG A 54 27.53 -32.98 -8.17
C ARG A 54 26.87 -33.01 -9.55
N ALA A 55 26.10 -31.98 -9.88
CA ALA A 55 25.39 -31.86 -11.14
C ALA A 55 25.20 -30.37 -11.50
N PRO A 56 25.14 -30.03 -12.80
CA PRO A 56 24.86 -28.67 -13.26
C PRO A 56 23.56 -28.07 -12.69
N SER A 57 22.53 -28.89 -12.47
CA SER A 57 21.23 -28.45 -11.92
C SER A 57 21.31 -27.81 -10.52
N LEU A 58 22.39 -28.07 -9.77
CA LEU A 58 22.63 -27.41 -8.48
C LEU A 58 23.10 -25.96 -8.65
N GLN A 59 23.81 -25.64 -9.74
CA GLN A 59 24.19 -24.27 -10.08
C GLN A 59 22.93 -23.46 -10.39
N ASP A 60 22.03 -24.00 -11.22
CA ASP A 60 20.74 -23.38 -11.55
C ASP A 60 19.90 -23.09 -10.29
N LYS A 61 19.90 -24.03 -9.34
CA LYS A 61 19.19 -23.89 -8.06
C LYS A 61 19.76 -22.73 -7.23
N VAL A 62 21.07 -22.57 -7.19
CA VAL A 62 21.72 -21.44 -6.48
C VAL A 62 21.42 -20.13 -7.20
N SER A 63 21.55 -20.08 -8.53
CA SER A 63 21.19 -18.92 -9.35
C SER A 63 19.75 -18.48 -9.10
N TYR A 64 18.81 -19.42 -9.15
CA TYR A 64 17.39 -19.17 -8.89
C TYR A 64 17.16 -18.62 -7.48
N HIS A 65 17.80 -19.19 -6.46
CA HIS A 65 17.69 -18.70 -5.09
C HIS A 65 18.28 -17.29 -4.93
N TRP A 66 19.41 -17.01 -5.58
CA TRP A 66 20.05 -15.70 -5.53
C TRP A 66 19.22 -14.64 -6.23
N GLN A 67 18.75 -14.90 -7.44
CA GLN A 67 17.83 -14.03 -8.18
C GLN A 67 16.56 -13.77 -7.36
N ARG A 68 15.96 -14.79 -6.76
CA ARG A 68 14.76 -14.61 -5.92
C ARG A 68 15.02 -13.76 -4.67
N LEU A 69 16.21 -13.85 -4.06
CA LEU A 69 16.60 -13.02 -2.92
C LEU A 69 16.86 -11.56 -3.31
N THR A 70 17.21 -11.32 -4.56
CA THR A 70 17.65 -10.01 -5.10
C THR A 70 16.67 -9.40 -6.09
N ASN A 71 15.42 -9.91 -6.15
CA ASN A 71 14.39 -9.48 -7.11
C ASN A 71 14.84 -9.54 -8.58
N HIS A 72 15.63 -10.56 -8.94
CA HIS A 72 16.17 -10.83 -10.27
C HIS A 72 17.30 -9.89 -10.74
N ASP A 73 17.78 -8.99 -9.88
CA ASP A 73 18.87 -8.05 -10.23
C ASP A 73 20.28 -8.57 -9.83
N GLY A 74 20.35 -9.64 -9.03
CA GLY A 74 21.62 -10.20 -8.55
C GLY A 74 22.25 -11.12 -9.58
N VAL A 75 23.58 -11.02 -9.74
CA VAL A 75 24.33 -11.81 -10.72
C VAL A 75 25.24 -12.81 -10.00
N VAL A 76 25.38 -14.00 -10.57
CA VAL A 76 26.30 -15.04 -10.14
C VAL A 76 27.01 -15.65 -11.33
N PHE A 77 28.32 -15.86 -11.19
CA PHE A 77 29.18 -16.52 -12.16
C PHE A 77 29.74 -17.81 -11.54
N PHE A 78 29.92 -18.85 -12.35
CA PHE A 78 30.39 -20.15 -11.90
C PHE A 78 31.55 -20.65 -12.76
N GLU A 79 32.55 -21.23 -12.10
CA GLU A 79 33.49 -22.17 -12.74
C GLU A 79 33.07 -23.58 -12.31
N PRO A 80 32.69 -24.47 -13.24
CA PRO A 80 32.24 -25.81 -12.92
C PRO A 80 33.32 -26.64 -12.19
N PRO A 81 32.93 -27.52 -11.24
CA PRO A 81 33.89 -28.41 -10.60
C PRO A 81 34.43 -29.46 -11.59
N LEU A 82 35.55 -30.07 -11.25
CA LEU A 82 36.07 -31.24 -11.93
C LEU A 82 35.23 -32.46 -11.53
N TYR A 83 34.46 -32.97 -12.49
CA TYR A 83 33.67 -34.18 -12.32
C TYR A 83 34.58 -35.40 -12.42
N PRO A 84 34.40 -36.40 -11.55
CA PRO A 84 35.20 -37.62 -11.60
C PRO A 84 34.86 -38.45 -12.84
N LEU A 85 35.83 -39.24 -13.31
CA LEU A 85 35.61 -40.26 -14.35
C LEU A 85 34.77 -41.44 -13.82
N GLU A 86 34.85 -41.71 -12.50
CA GLU A 86 34.05 -42.73 -11.83
C GLU A 86 32.87 -42.09 -11.06
N PRO A 87 31.62 -42.56 -11.24
CA PRO A 87 30.42 -41.95 -10.64
C PRO A 87 30.39 -41.90 -9.11
N THR A 88 31.21 -42.69 -8.42
CA THR A 88 31.25 -42.83 -6.95
C THR A 88 32.22 -41.86 -6.27
N SER A 89 33.10 -41.20 -7.02
CA SER A 89 34.07 -40.25 -6.47
C SER A 89 33.43 -38.87 -6.23
N PRO A 90 33.91 -38.07 -5.25
CA PRO A 90 33.42 -36.71 -5.06
C PRO A 90 33.95 -35.77 -6.15
N ALA A 91 33.10 -34.86 -6.65
CA ALA A 91 33.54 -33.75 -7.49
C ALA A 91 34.52 -32.85 -6.71
N THR A 92 35.55 -32.35 -7.39
CA THR A 92 36.60 -31.53 -6.77
C THR A 92 36.65 -30.12 -7.37
N GLY A 93 36.98 -29.12 -6.56
CA GLY A 93 37.00 -27.72 -6.99
C GLY A 93 35.62 -27.11 -7.24
N GLY A 94 35.56 -26.24 -8.24
CA GLY A 94 34.41 -25.42 -8.62
C GLY A 94 34.34 -24.13 -7.81
N LEU A 95 34.00 -23.03 -8.47
CA LEU A 95 33.98 -21.68 -7.90
C LEU A 95 32.66 -20.97 -8.16
N ALA A 96 32.33 -19.99 -7.31
CA ALA A 96 31.27 -19.05 -7.60
C ALA A 96 31.66 -17.62 -7.20
N THR A 97 31.36 -16.64 -8.05
CA THR A 97 31.51 -15.21 -7.76
C THR A 97 30.14 -14.57 -7.81
N LEU A 98 29.67 -14.02 -6.68
CA LEU A 98 28.36 -13.38 -6.58
C LEU A 98 28.53 -11.86 -6.48
N LEU A 99 27.73 -11.14 -7.26
CA LEU A 99 27.64 -9.69 -7.22
C LEU A 99 26.27 -9.26 -6.72
N HIS A 100 26.28 -8.37 -5.73
CA HIS A 100 25.06 -7.80 -5.17
C HIS A 100 24.48 -6.72 -6.10
N PRO A 101 23.15 -6.61 -6.28
CA PRO A 101 22.53 -5.60 -7.16
C PRO A 101 22.94 -4.15 -6.86
N HIS A 102 23.05 -3.84 -5.57
CA HIS A 102 23.45 -2.52 -5.07
C HIS A 102 24.96 -2.28 -5.12
N SER A 103 25.76 -3.26 -5.55
CA SER A 103 27.17 -3.04 -5.85
C SER A 103 27.28 -1.97 -6.94
N PRO A 104 28.22 -1.01 -6.82
CA PRO A 104 28.47 -0.06 -7.88
C PRO A 104 29.22 -0.68 -9.07
N LEU A 105 29.66 -1.95 -8.95
CA LEU A 105 30.22 -2.73 -10.05
C LEU A 105 29.10 -3.06 -11.06
N LYS A 106 29.23 -2.56 -12.28
CA LYS A 106 28.29 -2.78 -13.39
C LYS A 106 28.94 -3.56 -14.53
N ASN A 107 28.11 -3.98 -15.49
CA ASN A 107 28.50 -4.74 -16.68
C ASN A 107 29.48 -5.89 -16.38
N ALA A 108 29.15 -6.67 -15.35
CA ALA A 108 29.95 -7.83 -15.00
C ALA A 108 29.80 -8.92 -16.06
N VAL A 109 30.92 -9.41 -16.58
CA VAL A 109 30.99 -10.43 -17.62
C VAL A 109 32.06 -11.45 -17.24
N ASP A 110 31.73 -12.72 -17.40
CA ASP A 110 32.67 -13.84 -17.28
C ASP A 110 33.74 -13.79 -18.39
N VAL A 111 34.99 -14.03 -18.04
CA VAL A 111 36.10 -14.17 -19.00
C VAL A 111 36.58 -15.62 -18.99
N PRO A 112 36.11 -16.45 -19.94
CA PRO A 112 36.45 -17.87 -19.96
C PRO A 112 37.92 -18.09 -20.32
N HIS A 113 38.44 -19.25 -19.93
CA HIS A 113 39.79 -19.71 -20.29
C HIS A 113 39.75 -21.19 -20.73
N ASP A 114 40.64 -21.55 -21.65
CA ASP A 114 40.78 -22.95 -22.12
C ASP A 114 41.93 -23.70 -21.43
N ASN A 115 42.61 -23.07 -20.47
CA ASN A 115 43.76 -23.66 -19.80
C ASN A 115 43.32 -24.85 -18.89
N PRO A 116 43.78 -26.08 -19.16
CA PRO A 116 43.37 -27.26 -18.39
C PRO A 116 43.85 -27.22 -16.93
N ILE A 117 44.93 -26.49 -16.62
CA ILE A 117 45.48 -26.35 -15.27
C ILE A 117 44.58 -25.48 -14.40
N LEU A 118 43.92 -24.49 -15.00
CA LEU A 118 43.05 -23.54 -14.31
C LEU A 118 41.61 -24.04 -14.14
N ARG A 119 41.22 -25.07 -14.89
CA ARG A 119 39.86 -25.62 -14.90
C ARG A 119 39.41 -26.07 -13.51
N GLY A 120 38.21 -25.65 -13.11
CA GLY A 120 37.63 -25.91 -11.79
C GLY A 120 38.30 -25.15 -10.64
N ARG A 121 39.25 -24.25 -10.93
CA ARG A 121 40.18 -23.66 -9.96
C ARG A 121 40.40 -22.16 -10.12
N TYR A 122 39.97 -21.57 -11.23
CA TYR A 122 40.06 -20.13 -11.48
C TYR A 122 38.80 -19.62 -12.16
N LEU A 123 38.28 -18.47 -11.69
CA LEU A 123 37.13 -17.79 -12.29
C LEU A 123 37.43 -16.29 -12.35
N GLN A 124 37.32 -15.72 -13.55
CA GLN A 124 37.59 -14.33 -13.82
C GLN A 124 36.31 -13.60 -14.22
N VAL A 125 35.99 -12.52 -13.53
CA VAL A 125 34.85 -11.67 -13.87
C VAL A 125 35.33 -10.24 -14.08
N ARG A 126 35.10 -9.69 -15.27
CA ARG A 126 35.41 -8.30 -15.60
C ARG A 126 34.18 -7.45 -15.35
N CYS A 127 34.33 -6.33 -14.65
CA CYS A 127 33.25 -5.37 -14.38
C CYS A 127 33.78 -3.93 -14.47
N VAL A 128 32.88 -2.95 -14.42
CA VAL A 128 33.21 -1.51 -14.46
C VAL A 128 32.70 -0.79 -13.23
N LEU A 129 33.48 0.19 -12.77
CA LEU A 129 33.15 1.15 -11.72
C LEU A 129 33.46 2.55 -12.23
N GLY A 130 32.42 3.29 -12.64
CA GLY A 130 32.62 4.51 -13.41
C GLY A 130 33.39 4.20 -14.70
N PRO A 131 34.47 4.93 -15.04
CA PRO A 131 35.34 4.63 -16.19
C PRO A 131 36.43 3.58 -15.86
N ALA A 132 36.59 3.16 -14.60
CA ALA A 132 37.59 2.18 -14.21
C ALA A 132 37.12 0.75 -14.51
N THR A 133 38.00 -0.08 -15.07
CA THR A 133 37.76 -1.52 -15.24
C THR A 133 38.34 -2.28 -14.05
N ILE A 134 37.50 -3.10 -13.41
CA ILE A 134 37.87 -3.94 -12.29
C ILE A 134 37.76 -5.41 -12.70
N VAL A 135 38.84 -6.16 -12.51
CA VAL A 135 38.90 -7.60 -12.71
C VAL A 135 38.82 -8.30 -11.35
N LEU A 136 37.81 -9.14 -11.19
CA LEU A 136 37.59 -9.97 -10.03
C LEU A 136 38.16 -11.36 -10.31
N HIS A 137 39.07 -11.82 -9.46
CA HIS A 137 39.72 -13.12 -9.58
C HIS A 137 39.31 -13.99 -8.39
N ASN A 138 38.64 -15.11 -8.67
CA ASN A 138 38.35 -16.13 -7.68
C ASN A 138 39.32 -17.31 -7.89
N VAL A 139 40.11 -17.65 -6.88
CA VAL A 139 41.23 -18.60 -7.02
C VAL A 139 41.10 -19.74 -6.01
N TYR A 140 41.31 -20.97 -6.47
CA TYR A 140 41.44 -22.17 -5.65
C TYR A 140 42.65 -23.00 -6.09
N ALA A 141 43.79 -22.79 -5.43
CA ALA A 141 45.04 -23.45 -5.80
C ALA A 141 45.04 -24.95 -5.43
N PRO A 142 45.82 -25.80 -6.13
CA PRO A 142 45.93 -27.22 -5.83
C PRO A 142 46.39 -27.52 -4.39
N ILE A 143 45.81 -28.57 -3.79
CA ILE A 143 46.26 -29.11 -2.50
C ILE A 143 47.65 -29.76 -2.66
N SER A 144 47.89 -30.39 -3.81
CA SER A 144 49.19 -30.98 -4.17
C SER A 144 50.25 -29.89 -4.27
N TRP A 145 51.17 -29.88 -3.32
CA TRP A 145 52.17 -28.81 -3.18
C TRP A 145 53.17 -28.75 -4.34
N SER A 146 53.38 -29.86 -5.06
CA SER A 146 54.23 -29.92 -6.27
C SER A 146 53.59 -29.24 -7.49
N GLU A 147 52.26 -29.12 -7.52
CA GLU A 147 51.52 -28.54 -8.65
C GLU A 147 51.29 -27.03 -8.52
N ARG A 148 51.41 -26.48 -7.30
CA ARG A 148 51.06 -25.07 -7.02
C ARG A 148 51.90 -24.05 -7.80
N ALA A 149 53.20 -24.27 -7.93
CA ALA A 149 54.07 -23.35 -8.69
C ALA A 149 53.60 -23.23 -10.14
N ARG A 150 53.44 -24.37 -10.82
CA ARG A 150 52.91 -24.44 -12.18
C ARG A 150 51.53 -23.82 -12.29
N PHE A 151 50.63 -24.05 -11.32
CA PHE A 151 49.31 -23.41 -11.31
C PHE A 151 49.39 -21.88 -11.26
N PHE A 152 50.23 -21.31 -10.40
CA PHE A 152 50.39 -19.86 -10.30
C PHE A 152 51.10 -19.24 -11.52
N ASP A 153 52.00 -19.98 -12.17
CA ASP A 153 52.66 -19.52 -13.41
C ASP A 153 51.66 -19.35 -14.56
N GLU A 154 50.64 -20.21 -14.62
CA GLU A 154 49.60 -20.23 -15.65
C GLU A 154 48.47 -19.20 -15.42
N LEU A 155 48.43 -18.54 -14.25
CA LEU A 155 47.43 -17.49 -14.01
C LEU A 155 47.64 -16.31 -14.96
N PRO A 156 46.56 -15.70 -15.50
CA PRO A 156 46.67 -14.56 -16.41
C PRO A 156 47.49 -13.40 -15.82
N ARG A 157 48.35 -12.80 -16.65
CA ARG A 157 49.23 -11.66 -16.30
C ARG A 157 49.11 -10.50 -17.30
N ASP A 158 48.71 -10.79 -18.53
CA ASP A 158 48.59 -9.80 -19.59
C ASP A 158 47.28 -9.03 -19.46
N PHE A 159 47.33 -7.91 -18.73
CA PHE A 159 46.22 -6.99 -18.56
C PHE A 159 46.66 -5.57 -18.91
N PRO A 160 45.78 -4.73 -19.47
CA PRO A 160 46.06 -3.32 -19.63
C PRO A 160 46.45 -2.67 -18.29
N PRO A 161 47.48 -1.80 -18.26
CA PRO A 161 48.09 -1.32 -17.01
C PRO A 161 47.16 -0.48 -16.12
N HIS A 162 46.02 -0.03 -16.65
CA HIS A 162 45.02 0.76 -15.93
C HIS A 162 43.89 -0.11 -15.33
N PHE A 163 43.91 -1.42 -15.54
CA PHE A 163 42.95 -2.33 -14.92
C PHE A 163 43.27 -2.48 -13.44
N LEU A 164 42.23 -2.51 -12.62
CA LEU A 164 42.34 -2.73 -11.19
C LEU A 164 41.91 -4.16 -10.87
N HIS A 165 42.58 -4.79 -9.93
CA HIS A 165 42.41 -6.19 -9.61
C HIS A 165 41.93 -6.35 -8.17
N ILE A 166 40.95 -7.24 -7.98
CA ILE A 166 40.51 -7.72 -6.67
C ILE A 166 40.53 -9.24 -6.73
N VAL A 167 41.30 -9.86 -5.87
CA VAL A 167 41.51 -11.30 -5.86
C VAL A 167 41.04 -11.86 -4.53
N GLY A 168 40.20 -12.88 -4.52
CA GLY A 168 39.81 -13.62 -3.32
C GLY A 168 39.93 -15.11 -3.56
N GLY A 169 40.44 -15.86 -2.58
CA GLY A 169 40.63 -17.28 -2.80
C GLY A 169 41.28 -18.04 -1.65
N ASP A 170 41.33 -19.35 -1.85
CA ASP A 170 42.14 -20.29 -1.08
C ASP A 170 43.36 -20.67 -1.92
N PHE A 171 44.52 -20.21 -1.48
CA PHE A 171 45.79 -20.34 -2.20
C PHE A 171 46.56 -21.59 -1.77
N ASN A 172 46.09 -22.33 -0.76
CA ASN A 172 46.71 -23.53 -0.22
C ASN A 172 48.20 -23.41 0.17
N CYS A 173 48.80 -22.21 0.15
CA CYS A 173 50.15 -21.92 0.59
C CYS A 173 50.21 -20.73 1.57
N THR A 174 51.28 -20.67 2.36
CA THR A 174 51.53 -19.59 3.31
C THR A 174 52.48 -18.54 2.71
N LEU A 175 52.18 -17.25 2.86
CA LEU A 175 53.05 -16.17 2.39
C LEU A 175 54.20 -15.87 3.37
N ASN A 176 53.94 -15.97 4.68
CA ASN A 176 54.96 -15.75 5.71
C ASN A 176 55.13 -16.97 6.63
N LYS A 177 56.34 -17.53 6.65
CA LYS A 177 56.66 -18.75 7.43
C LYS A 177 56.37 -18.63 8.93
N ASP A 178 56.60 -17.46 9.53
CA ASP A 178 56.56 -17.28 10.99
C ASP A 178 55.18 -16.81 11.49
N LEU A 179 54.42 -16.15 10.62
CA LEU A 179 53.16 -15.49 10.95
C LEU A 179 51.92 -16.20 10.40
N ASP A 180 52.06 -16.93 9.29
CA ASP A 180 50.96 -17.60 8.60
C ASP A 180 50.90 -19.11 8.88
N SER A 181 51.86 -19.66 9.64
CA SER A 181 51.87 -21.05 10.06
C SER A 181 52.27 -21.21 11.52
N LEU A 182 51.66 -22.16 12.23
CA LEU A 182 52.16 -22.65 13.51
C LEU A 182 53.34 -23.60 13.34
N ASN A 183 53.35 -24.37 12.25
CA ASN A 183 54.34 -25.41 11.97
C ASN A 183 54.82 -25.26 10.51
N PRO A 184 55.69 -24.28 10.22
CA PRO A 184 56.13 -24.03 8.86
C PRO A 184 56.91 -25.22 8.29
N SER A 185 56.67 -25.53 7.02
CA SER A 185 57.36 -26.58 6.27
C SER A 185 57.59 -26.16 4.82
N ALA A 186 58.51 -26.84 4.13
CA ALA A 186 58.66 -26.66 2.67
C ALA A 186 57.33 -26.92 1.93
N ALA A 187 56.56 -27.90 2.39
CA ALA A 187 55.26 -28.24 1.81
C ALA A 187 54.18 -27.17 2.02
N THR A 188 54.22 -26.37 3.10
CA THR A 188 53.27 -25.25 3.30
C THR A 188 53.63 -24.00 2.50
N MET A 189 54.92 -23.84 2.17
CA MET A 189 55.45 -22.70 1.41
C MET A 189 55.60 -22.98 -0.10
N ALA A 190 55.42 -24.23 -0.56
CA ALA A 190 55.62 -24.55 -1.97
C ALA A 190 54.65 -23.75 -2.86
N GLY A 191 55.17 -23.11 -3.90
CA GLY A 191 54.41 -22.22 -4.78
C GLY A 191 54.36 -20.75 -4.32
N THR A 192 54.86 -20.41 -3.13
CA THR A 192 54.86 -19.02 -2.63
C THR A 192 55.64 -18.08 -3.55
N ASP A 193 56.79 -18.48 -4.11
CA ASP A 193 57.57 -17.62 -5.01
C ASP A 193 56.83 -17.32 -6.33
N ALA A 194 56.15 -18.32 -6.89
CA ALA A 194 55.32 -18.16 -8.09
C ALA A 194 54.10 -17.27 -7.82
N LEU A 195 53.46 -17.42 -6.64
CA LEU A 195 52.38 -16.55 -6.20
C LEU A 195 52.85 -15.11 -5.98
N LEU A 196 53.99 -14.90 -5.32
CA LEU A 196 54.57 -13.57 -5.13
C LEU A 196 54.95 -12.91 -6.46
N THR A 197 55.43 -13.70 -7.42
CA THR A 197 55.69 -13.25 -8.80
C THR A 197 54.39 -12.81 -9.46
N TRP A 198 53.32 -13.60 -9.38
CA TRP A 198 52.01 -13.22 -9.91
C TRP A 198 51.43 -11.97 -9.23
N MET A 199 51.56 -11.85 -7.91
CA MET A 199 51.14 -10.67 -7.16
C MET A 199 51.89 -9.41 -7.59
N ARG A 200 53.20 -9.52 -7.82
CA ARG A 200 54.04 -8.44 -8.32
C ARG A 200 53.61 -8.01 -9.72
N ASP A 201 53.39 -8.96 -10.62
CA ASP A 201 53.03 -8.69 -12.00
C ASP A 201 51.66 -7.98 -12.11
N LEU A 202 50.69 -8.32 -11.25
CA LEU A 202 49.40 -7.61 -11.14
C LEU A 202 49.43 -6.38 -10.22
N SER A 203 50.59 -6.08 -9.60
CA SER A 203 50.73 -5.02 -8.60
C SER A 203 49.71 -5.07 -7.45
N ILE A 204 49.38 -6.28 -6.98
CA ILE A 204 48.40 -6.52 -5.90
C ILE A 204 49.07 -6.79 -4.55
N VAL A 205 48.38 -6.47 -3.46
CA VAL A 205 48.90 -6.55 -2.07
C VAL A 205 47.98 -7.31 -1.12
N ASP A 206 48.56 -7.91 -0.07
CA ASP A 206 47.82 -8.54 1.05
C ASP A 206 47.26 -7.49 2.02
N LEU A 207 45.98 -7.18 1.84
CA LEU A 207 45.25 -6.21 2.66
C LEU A 207 45.20 -6.61 4.14
N PHE A 208 45.12 -7.91 4.46
CA PHE A 208 45.08 -8.35 5.85
C PHE A 208 46.41 -8.12 6.55
N ARG A 209 47.51 -8.53 5.91
CA ARG A 209 48.86 -8.41 6.48
C ARG A 209 49.30 -6.95 6.59
N GLN A 210 48.95 -6.10 5.63
CA GLN A 210 49.25 -4.66 5.70
C GLN A 210 48.64 -3.99 6.94
N GLN A 211 47.45 -4.43 7.36
CA GLN A 211 46.74 -3.86 8.52
C GLN A 211 47.02 -4.57 9.83
N ASN A 212 47.45 -5.83 9.75
CA ASN A 212 47.74 -6.65 10.91
C ASN A 212 49.17 -7.23 10.78
N PRO A 213 50.24 -6.39 10.80
CA PRO A 213 51.59 -6.85 10.43
C PRO A 213 52.09 -8.03 11.26
N LEU A 214 51.82 -8.02 12.57
CA LEU A 214 52.33 -9.02 13.51
C LEU A 214 51.29 -10.07 13.96
N ARG A 215 50.04 -9.95 13.48
CA ARG A 215 48.96 -10.78 13.99
C ARG A 215 49.06 -12.20 13.43
N LYS A 216 49.00 -13.20 14.32
CA LYS A 216 48.92 -14.62 13.97
C LYS A 216 47.46 -15.07 14.02
N THR A 217 46.86 -15.27 12.86
CA THR A 217 45.49 -15.78 12.70
C THR A 217 45.44 -16.72 11.52
N PHE A 218 44.76 -17.84 11.68
CA PHE A 218 44.77 -18.95 10.73
C PHE A 218 43.37 -19.15 10.14
N THR A 219 43.30 -19.61 8.90
CA THR A 219 42.04 -19.76 8.13
C THR A 219 41.77 -21.19 7.69
N SER A 220 42.81 -22.04 7.65
CA SER A 220 42.71 -23.47 7.34
C SER A 220 41.76 -24.21 8.29
N PRO A 221 41.24 -25.40 7.90
CA PRO A 221 40.29 -26.17 8.70
C PRO A 221 40.77 -26.53 10.11
N LYS A 222 42.08 -26.80 10.24
CA LYS A 222 42.72 -27.12 11.53
C LYS A 222 43.17 -25.88 12.31
N LEU A 223 42.97 -24.68 11.75
CA LEU A 223 43.43 -23.39 12.28
C LEU A 223 44.93 -23.38 12.59
N ILE A 224 45.72 -24.03 11.73
CA ILE A 224 47.18 -24.11 11.85
C ILE A 224 47.91 -23.22 10.83
N ASN A 225 47.28 -22.98 9.67
CA ASN A 225 47.81 -22.19 8.58
C ASN A 225 46.80 -21.11 8.14
N ARG A 226 47.29 -19.95 7.67
CA ARG A 226 46.53 -18.96 6.90
C ARG A 226 46.72 -19.27 5.42
N LEU A 227 45.67 -19.74 4.78
CA LEU A 227 45.67 -20.19 3.38
C LEU A 227 44.71 -19.37 2.50
N ASP A 228 43.78 -18.66 3.14
CA ASP A 228 42.75 -17.87 2.49
C ASP A 228 43.16 -16.39 2.51
N TYR A 229 43.07 -15.75 1.35
CA TYR A 229 43.54 -14.37 1.16
C TYR A 229 42.54 -13.56 0.34
N ILE A 230 42.56 -12.25 0.57
CA ILE A 230 41.99 -11.29 -0.37
C ILE A 230 43.08 -10.25 -0.68
N PHE A 231 43.42 -10.13 -1.95
CA PHE A 231 44.36 -9.15 -2.49
C PHE A 231 43.62 -8.07 -3.28
N CYS A 232 44.24 -6.90 -3.40
CA CYS A 232 43.80 -5.91 -4.37
C CYS A 232 44.97 -5.10 -4.93
N SER A 233 44.78 -4.41 -6.06
CA SER A 233 45.78 -3.52 -6.64
C SER A 233 46.27 -2.49 -5.61
N SER A 234 47.57 -2.27 -5.55
CA SER A 234 48.22 -1.34 -4.62
C SER A 234 47.71 0.10 -4.75
N SER A 235 47.26 0.51 -5.94
CA SER A 235 46.53 1.76 -6.18
C SER A 235 45.21 1.80 -5.40
N LEU A 236 44.38 0.76 -5.52
CA LEU A 236 43.12 0.63 -4.80
C LEU A 236 43.30 0.49 -3.27
N ALA A 237 44.35 -0.21 -2.83
CA ALA A 237 44.71 -0.35 -1.42
C ALA A 237 45.05 0.99 -0.74
N ARG A 238 45.57 1.97 -1.50
CA ARG A 238 45.93 3.32 -1.01
C ARG A 238 44.75 4.28 -0.93
N LEU A 239 43.71 4.07 -1.75
CA LEU A 239 42.59 5.01 -1.90
C LEU A 239 41.48 4.80 -0.88
N ALA A 240 41.26 3.56 -0.45
CA ALA A 240 40.22 3.22 0.51
C ALA A 240 40.81 2.93 1.90
N HIS A 241 40.12 3.39 2.94
CA HIS A 241 40.43 2.97 4.31
C HIS A 241 39.86 1.57 4.51
N TRP A 242 40.61 0.53 4.23
CA TRP A 242 40.13 -0.84 4.38
C TRP A 242 40.07 -1.26 5.86
N LYS A 243 39.29 -2.29 6.18
CA LYS A 243 39.39 -3.11 7.39
C LYS A 243 39.28 -4.57 7.02
N ALA A 244 40.41 -5.26 7.06
CA ALA A 244 40.54 -6.67 6.83
C ALA A 244 40.39 -7.45 8.14
N ALA A 245 39.55 -8.48 8.14
CA ALA A 245 39.31 -9.34 9.29
C ALA A 245 38.92 -10.75 8.87
N HIS A 246 39.19 -11.72 9.74
CA HIS A 246 38.63 -13.06 9.63
C HIS A 246 37.31 -13.14 10.39
N LEU A 247 36.29 -13.73 9.77
CA LEU A 247 34.95 -13.85 10.37
C LEU A 247 34.89 -14.95 11.43
N PRO A 248 34.00 -14.87 12.43
CA PRO A 248 33.68 -16.00 13.29
C PRO A 248 33.16 -17.20 12.47
N HIS A 249 33.27 -18.40 13.02
CA HIS A 249 32.89 -19.66 12.35
C HIS A 249 31.56 -19.57 11.57
N ILE A 250 31.61 -19.89 10.28
CA ILE A 250 30.47 -19.92 9.39
C ILE A 250 29.91 -21.36 9.37
N PRO A 251 28.61 -21.56 9.65
CA PRO A 251 28.03 -22.90 9.69
C PRO A 251 28.28 -23.67 8.39
N HIS A 252 28.76 -24.91 8.54
CA HIS A 252 29.04 -25.83 7.42
C HIS A 252 30.17 -25.41 6.48
N ALA A 253 30.96 -24.38 6.83
CA ALA A 253 32.26 -24.15 6.25
C ALA A 253 33.34 -24.60 7.23
N ASP A 254 34.32 -25.33 6.75
CA ASP A 254 35.47 -25.78 7.50
C ASP A 254 36.60 -24.73 7.52
N HIS A 255 36.67 -23.84 6.52
CA HIS A 255 37.54 -22.68 6.53
C HIS A 255 36.94 -21.45 7.23
N VAL A 256 37.81 -20.53 7.64
CA VAL A 256 37.44 -19.21 8.17
C VAL A 256 37.36 -18.21 7.02
N ALA A 257 36.21 -17.55 6.83
CA ALA A 257 36.08 -16.52 5.79
C ALA A 257 37.00 -15.31 6.04
N CYS A 258 37.58 -14.81 4.95
CA CYS A 258 38.24 -13.51 4.90
C CYS A 258 37.21 -12.45 4.52
N ARG A 259 37.19 -11.33 5.25
CA ARG A 259 36.33 -10.18 4.96
C ARG A 259 37.14 -8.91 4.92
N ILE A 260 36.82 -8.07 3.95
CA ILE A 260 37.30 -6.71 3.86
C ILE A 260 36.10 -5.76 3.75
N ILE A 261 36.12 -4.71 4.56
CA ILE A 261 35.11 -3.65 4.55
C ILE A 261 35.80 -2.30 4.47
N ALA A 262 35.26 -1.33 3.73
CA ALA A 262 35.72 0.05 3.87
C ALA A 262 35.33 0.60 5.27
N GLN A 263 36.34 1.06 6.00
CA GLN A 263 36.29 1.81 7.24
C GLN A 263 36.63 3.26 6.93
N ARG A 264 35.77 3.99 6.20
CA ARG A 264 35.78 5.46 6.31
C ARG A 264 35.70 5.79 7.81
N GLN A 265 36.37 6.86 8.25
CA GLN A 265 35.96 7.53 9.48
C GLN A 265 34.53 7.98 9.23
N THR A 266 33.58 7.10 9.55
CA THR A 266 32.18 7.47 9.55
C THR A 266 32.11 8.67 10.48
N THR A 267 31.82 9.85 9.93
CA THR A 267 30.89 10.75 10.61
C THR A 267 29.77 9.82 11.02
N ARG A 268 29.72 9.49 12.32
CA ARG A 268 28.82 8.48 12.88
C ARG A 268 27.51 8.60 12.12
N HIS A 269 27.12 7.58 11.37
CA HIS A 269 25.73 7.50 10.97
C HIS A 269 24.95 7.65 12.27
N GLY A 270 24.20 8.74 12.41
CA GLY A 270 23.31 8.89 13.53
C GLY A 270 22.42 7.66 13.50
N SER A 271 22.64 6.71 14.42
CA SER A 271 21.53 5.90 14.90
C SER A 271 20.47 6.93 15.21
N GLY A 272 19.35 6.92 14.49
CA GLY A 272 18.30 7.90 14.73
C GLY A 272 18.13 8.07 16.23
N SER A 273 17.99 9.32 16.69
CA SER A 273 17.87 9.70 18.10
C SER A 273 17.31 8.55 18.97
N TRP A 274 18.12 8.05 19.90
CA TRP A 274 17.76 6.91 20.75
C TRP A 274 16.38 7.11 21.38
N LYS A 275 15.50 6.11 21.26
CA LYS A 275 14.12 6.12 21.76
C LYS A 275 14.01 5.15 22.93
N ALA A 276 13.39 5.61 24.02
CA ALA A 276 13.11 4.75 25.16
C ALA A 276 12.14 3.63 24.74
N PRO A 277 12.51 2.35 24.90
CA PRO A 277 11.64 1.26 24.50
C PRO A 277 10.43 1.16 25.46
N PRO A 278 9.22 0.81 24.99
CA PRO A 278 8.02 0.78 25.83
C PRO A 278 8.12 -0.11 27.06
N TRP A 279 8.93 -1.18 27.03
CA TRP A 279 9.15 -2.05 28.18
C TRP A 279 9.91 -1.34 29.31
N LEU A 280 10.85 -0.45 29.00
CA LEU A 280 11.62 0.31 29.99
C LEU A 280 10.71 1.28 30.74
N LEU A 281 9.73 1.86 30.04
CA LEU A 281 8.75 2.80 30.59
C LEU A 281 7.72 2.15 31.54
N ARG A 282 7.63 0.81 31.55
CA ARG A 282 6.79 0.06 32.51
C ARG A 282 7.48 -0.12 33.86
N LEU A 283 8.80 0.12 33.95
CA LEU A 283 9.55 -0.04 35.18
C LEU A 283 9.35 1.20 36.09
N PRO A 284 9.09 1.03 37.40
CA PRO A 284 8.80 2.16 38.31
C PRO A 284 9.87 3.28 38.32
N ARG A 285 11.14 2.90 38.11
CA ARG A 285 12.27 3.83 38.04
C ARG A 285 12.17 4.81 36.86
N ALA A 286 11.55 4.44 35.75
CA ALA A 286 11.34 5.33 34.61
C ALA A 286 10.37 6.48 34.95
N ALA A 287 9.28 6.18 35.66
CA ALA A 287 8.35 7.21 36.15
C ALA A 287 9.04 8.17 37.14
N THR A 288 9.88 7.64 38.03
CA THR A 288 10.65 8.43 39.00
C THR A 288 11.59 9.42 38.31
N ILE A 289 12.32 8.97 37.27
CA ILE A 289 13.20 9.82 36.45
C ILE A 289 12.41 10.97 35.81
N ILE A 290 11.28 10.67 35.19
CA ILE A 290 10.45 11.67 34.48
C ILE A 290 9.87 12.69 35.46
N HIS A 291 9.29 12.25 36.58
CA HIS A 291 8.78 13.15 37.60
C HIS A 291 9.87 14.09 38.12
N GLY A 292 11.05 13.57 38.47
CA GLY A 292 12.15 14.40 38.96
C GLY A 292 12.65 15.43 37.94
N CYS A 293 12.66 15.10 36.65
CA CYS A 293 13.03 16.06 35.60
C CYS A 293 12.00 17.18 35.46
N LEU A 294 10.71 16.83 35.46
CA LEU A 294 9.61 17.79 35.34
C LEU A 294 9.53 18.71 36.57
N ASP A 295 9.74 18.19 37.78
CA ASP A 295 9.74 18.99 39.01
C ASP A 295 10.85 20.04 39.00
N ARG A 296 12.06 19.66 38.57
CA ARG A 296 13.17 20.61 38.42
C ARG A 296 12.90 21.68 37.37
N PHE A 297 12.21 21.34 36.29
CA PHE A 297 11.83 22.30 35.26
C PHE A 297 10.77 23.29 35.78
N LEU A 298 9.70 22.77 36.39
CA LEU A 298 8.61 23.59 36.92
C LEU A 298 9.08 24.51 38.06
N ALA A 299 9.98 24.06 38.92
CA ALA A 299 10.54 24.89 39.99
C ALA A 299 11.35 26.10 39.48
N LYS A 300 11.90 26.02 38.26
CA LYS A 300 12.70 27.09 37.63
C LYS A 300 11.91 27.91 36.61
N SER A 301 10.62 27.62 36.44
CA SER A 301 9.76 28.14 35.37
C SER A 301 9.68 29.67 35.31
N ASN A 302 9.66 30.34 36.47
CA ASN A 302 9.59 31.80 36.57
C ASN A 302 10.90 32.53 36.17
N GLY A 303 12.03 31.82 36.11
CA GLY A 303 13.35 32.38 35.79
C GLY A 303 13.83 32.13 34.36
N PHE A 304 13.01 31.52 33.50
CA PHE A 304 13.44 31.18 32.14
C PHE A 304 13.37 32.39 31.19
N HIS A 305 14.53 32.89 30.77
CA HIS A 305 14.66 33.87 29.70
C HIS A 305 14.27 33.29 28.32
N ASN A 306 14.52 32.00 28.08
CA ASN A 306 14.10 31.28 26.87
C ASN A 306 13.50 29.92 27.24
N VAL A 307 12.18 29.87 27.31
CA VAL A 307 11.40 28.68 27.69
C VAL A 307 11.55 27.55 26.68
N GLY A 308 11.62 27.84 25.37
CA GLY A 308 11.80 26.82 24.33
C GLY A 308 13.13 26.08 24.49
N LYS A 309 14.23 26.83 24.68
CA LYS A 309 15.55 26.24 24.96
C LYS A 309 15.55 25.43 26.26
N ALA A 310 14.89 25.91 27.31
CA ALA A 310 14.77 25.17 28.57
C ALA A 310 13.98 23.85 28.38
N TYR A 311 12.95 23.86 27.55
CA TYR A 311 12.16 22.67 27.21
C TYR A 311 13.00 21.65 26.43
N ASP A 312 13.80 22.09 25.45
CA ASP A 312 14.69 21.20 24.70
C ASP A 312 15.75 20.54 25.62
N ILE A 313 16.25 21.28 26.60
CA ILE A 313 17.16 20.76 27.63
C ILE A 313 16.45 19.71 28.51
N LEU A 314 15.23 19.99 28.97
CA LEU A 314 14.40 19.02 29.72
C LEU A 314 14.20 17.71 28.94
N VAL A 315 13.85 17.81 27.66
CA VAL A 315 13.66 16.65 26.78
C VAL A 315 14.96 15.86 26.62
N THR A 316 16.09 16.56 26.49
CA THR A 316 17.41 15.95 26.35
C THR A 316 17.83 15.22 27.63
N ASP A 317 17.63 15.83 28.80
CA ASP A 317 17.92 15.23 30.10
C ASP A 317 17.11 13.95 30.35
N ILE A 318 15.80 13.99 30.08
CA ILE A 318 14.93 12.82 30.19
C ILE A 318 15.46 11.69 29.31
N ARG A 319 15.84 11.99 28.07
CA ARG A 319 16.40 11.00 27.14
C ARG A 319 17.72 10.43 27.63
N GLN A 320 18.63 11.25 28.15
CA GLN A 320 19.91 10.79 28.66
C GLN A 320 19.75 9.88 29.88
N GLN A 321 18.90 10.24 30.84
CA GLN A 321 18.68 9.43 32.04
C GLN A 321 17.97 8.11 31.72
N LEU A 322 16.98 8.12 30.83
CA LEU A 322 16.35 6.88 30.37
C LEU A 322 17.33 5.99 29.59
N LYS A 323 18.27 6.58 28.83
CA LYS A 323 19.31 5.82 28.12
C LYS A 323 20.28 5.16 29.09
N LEU A 324 20.75 5.88 30.11
CA LEU A 324 21.60 5.31 31.16
C LEU A 324 20.89 4.17 31.89
N PHE A 325 19.61 4.34 32.22
CA PHE A 325 18.82 3.28 32.83
C PHE A 325 18.67 2.05 31.92
N HIS A 326 18.46 2.25 30.62
CA HIS A 326 18.42 1.18 29.63
C HIS A 326 19.74 0.41 29.53
N ASP A 327 20.85 1.13 29.44
CA ASP A 327 22.18 0.52 29.30
C ASP A 327 22.53 -0.28 30.57
N GLU A 328 22.16 0.22 31.76
CA GLU A 328 22.28 -0.52 33.03
C GLU A 328 21.49 -1.85 33.01
N GLN A 329 20.28 -1.87 32.45
CA GLN A 329 19.49 -3.10 32.34
C GLN A 329 20.09 -4.09 31.32
N LEU A 330 20.59 -3.60 30.20
CA LEU A 330 21.25 -4.45 29.20
C LEU A 330 22.56 -5.05 29.72
N ASP A 331 23.35 -4.28 30.48
CA ASP A 331 24.58 -4.80 31.07
C ASP A 331 24.31 -5.85 32.15
N LYS A 332 23.25 -5.68 32.97
CA LYS A 332 22.80 -6.72 33.90
C LYS A 332 22.42 -8.02 33.18
N GLN A 333 21.75 -7.93 32.03
CA GLN A 333 21.37 -9.09 31.23
C GLN A 333 22.56 -9.76 30.52
N ARG A 334 23.62 -9.01 30.19
CA ARG A 334 24.83 -9.52 29.51
C ARG A 334 25.91 -10.03 30.47
N LEU A 335 25.79 -9.75 31.76
CA LEU A 335 26.77 -10.11 32.79
C LEU A 335 27.06 -11.63 32.86
N PRO A 336 26.07 -12.54 32.77
CA PRO A 336 26.33 -13.99 32.79
C PRO A 336 27.16 -14.46 31.60
N LEU A 337 26.87 -13.93 30.39
CA LEU A 337 27.62 -14.25 29.16
C LEU A 337 29.06 -13.74 29.23
N LYS A 338 29.30 -12.54 29.76
CA LYS A 338 30.65 -11.98 29.96
C LYS A 338 31.47 -12.83 30.93
N LYS A 339 30.87 -13.32 32.03
CA LYS A 339 31.53 -14.19 33.02
C LYS A 339 31.97 -15.53 32.41
N LEU A 340 31.07 -16.20 31.68
CA LEU A 340 31.37 -17.48 31.03
C LEU A 340 32.44 -17.35 29.93
N ALA A 341 32.42 -16.25 29.16
CA ALA A 341 33.43 -15.99 28.13
C ALA A 341 34.83 -15.73 28.70
N LEU A 342 34.92 -15.02 29.84
CA LEU A 342 36.18 -14.78 30.55
C LEU A 342 36.74 -16.08 31.16
N GLU A 343 35.88 -16.94 31.69
CA GLU A 343 36.27 -18.26 32.24
C GLU A 343 36.84 -19.18 31.16
N ILE A 344 36.23 -19.23 29.97
CA ILE A 344 36.79 -19.94 28.80
C ILE A 344 38.14 -19.35 28.37
N ALA A 345 38.26 -18.02 28.33
CA ALA A 345 39.50 -17.36 27.93
C ALA A 345 40.65 -17.64 28.91
N ALA A 346 40.36 -17.74 30.20
CA ALA A 346 41.34 -18.12 31.23
C ALA A 346 41.78 -19.58 31.08
N LEU A 347 40.84 -20.50 30.86
CA LEU A 347 41.14 -21.93 30.66
C LEU A 347 41.95 -22.20 29.39
N LEU A 348 41.73 -21.42 28.32
CA LEU A 348 42.48 -21.54 27.06
C LEU A 348 43.95 -21.07 27.15
N GLN A 349 44.33 -20.35 28.20
CA GLN A 349 45.71 -19.92 28.43
C GLN A 349 46.54 -20.93 29.23
N VAL A 350 45.91 -22.01 29.73
CA VAL A 350 46.62 -23.05 30.49
C VAL A 350 47.49 -23.89 29.53
N PRO A 351 48.81 -24.01 29.77
CA PRO A 351 49.69 -24.86 28.96
C PRO A 351 49.21 -26.32 28.97
N ASN A 352 49.27 -27.01 27.82
CA ASN A 352 48.79 -28.39 27.65
C ASN A 352 47.30 -28.63 27.96
N MET A 353 46.45 -27.60 28.05
CA MET A 353 45.01 -27.75 28.32
C MET A 353 44.31 -28.77 27.41
N ARG A 354 44.73 -28.87 26.15
CA ARG A 354 44.14 -29.82 25.16
C ARG A 354 44.47 -31.29 25.42
N GLN A 355 45.41 -31.58 26.30
CA GLN A 355 45.81 -32.93 26.70
C GLN A 355 45.16 -33.35 28.03
N ASP A 356 44.56 -32.40 28.76
CA ASP A 356 43.83 -32.67 30.00
C ASP A 356 42.33 -32.84 29.69
N PRO A 357 41.79 -34.08 29.75
CA PRO A 357 40.41 -34.35 29.43
C PRO A 357 39.42 -33.62 30.37
N VAL A 358 39.81 -33.33 31.62
CA VAL A 358 38.95 -32.63 32.59
C VAL A 358 38.77 -31.16 32.18
N LEU A 359 39.84 -30.50 31.75
CA LEU A 359 39.78 -29.11 31.30
C LEU A 359 39.06 -28.97 29.96
N VAL A 360 39.25 -29.92 29.04
CA VAL A 360 38.54 -29.98 27.75
C VAL A 360 37.03 -30.13 27.98
N ASP A 361 36.62 -31.00 28.90
CA ASP A 361 35.21 -31.19 29.24
C ASP A 361 34.59 -29.96 29.89
N ARG A 362 35.35 -29.26 30.76
CA ARG A 362 34.89 -28.00 31.36
C ARG A 362 34.69 -26.90 30.33
N VAL A 363 35.60 -26.76 29.36
CA VAL A 363 35.45 -25.79 28.25
C VAL A 363 34.25 -26.15 27.39
N ARG A 364 34.02 -27.44 27.12
CA ARG A 364 32.86 -27.92 26.35
C ARG A 364 31.53 -27.62 27.04
N ASP A 365 31.46 -27.81 28.35
CA ASP A 365 30.29 -27.49 29.18
C ASP A 365 30.00 -25.97 29.19
N LEU A 366 31.02 -25.14 29.43
CA LEU A 366 30.88 -23.67 29.38
C LEU A 366 30.42 -23.18 27.99
N GLN A 367 30.92 -23.79 26.91
CA GLN A 367 30.45 -23.51 25.55
C GLN A 367 28.99 -23.95 25.33
N GLN A 368 28.54 -25.06 25.92
CA GLN A 368 27.13 -25.48 25.87
C GLN A 368 26.23 -24.49 26.61
N GLN A 369 26.66 -23.99 27.78
CA GLN A 369 25.92 -22.98 28.54
C GLN A 369 25.80 -21.65 27.77
N ILE A 370 26.86 -21.20 27.09
CA ILE A 370 26.81 -20.01 26.22
C ILE A 370 25.83 -20.25 25.05
N ARG A 371 25.89 -21.42 24.39
CA ARG A 371 24.96 -21.78 23.31
C ARG A 371 23.51 -21.78 23.81
N HIS A 372 23.26 -22.35 24.98
CA HIS A 372 21.93 -22.41 25.58
C HIS A 372 21.38 -21.00 25.88
N LEU A 373 22.18 -20.11 26.47
CA LEU A 373 21.79 -18.72 26.74
C LEU A 373 21.54 -17.93 25.45
N HIS A 374 22.36 -18.12 24.40
CA HIS A 374 22.12 -17.53 23.09
C HIS A 374 20.85 -18.05 22.43
N ASP A 375 20.59 -19.35 22.51
CA ASP A 375 19.38 -19.96 21.94
C ASP A 375 18.12 -19.53 22.70
N GLN A 376 18.19 -19.37 24.03
CA GLN A 376 17.09 -18.80 24.83
C GLN A 376 16.82 -17.35 24.45
N GLN A 377 17.84 -16.50 24.32
CA GLN A 377 17.68 -15.11 23.87
C GLN A 377 17.14 -15.03 22.44
N LYS A 378 17.62 -15.89 21.53
CA LYS A 378 17.15 -15.98 20.15
C LYS A 378 15.69 -16.42 20.08
N LYS A 379 15.30 -17.46 20.82
CA LYS A 379 13.91 -17.92 20.93
C LYS A 379 13.02 -16.83 21.51
N PHE A 380 13.44 -16.15 22.57
CA PHE A 380 12.69 -15.05 23.17
C PHE A 380 12.50 -13.86 22.21
N LEU A 381 13.54 -13.47 21.47
CA LEU A 381 13.47 -12.40 20.47
C LEU A 381 12.65 -12.80 19.24
N GLN A 382 12.76 -14.06 18.80
CA GLN A 382 11.95 -14.61 17.71
C GLN A 382 10.49 -14.70 18.12
N GLU A 383 10.20 -15.15 19.33
CA GLU A 383 8.86 -15.21 19.90
C GLU A 383 8.28 -13.80 20.07
N GLN A 384 9.02 -12.83 20.63
CA GLN A 384 8.57 -11.44 20.69
C GLN A 384 8.34 -10.84 19.30
N ALA A 385 9.24 -11.08 18.34
CA ALA A 385 9.07 -10.60 16.98
C ALA A 385 7.87 -11.26 16.29
N PHE A 386 7.65 -12.55 16.53
CA PHE A 386 6.51 -13.33 16.03
C PHE A 386 5.19 -12.87 16.65
N GLN A 387 5.13 -12.71 17.96
CA GLN A 387 3.98 -12.18 18.70
C GLN A 387 3.65 -10.73 18.29
N LEU A 388 4.67 -9.88 18.14
CA LEU A 388 4.51 -8.52 17.61
C LEU A 388 4.04 -8.55 16.15
N HIS A 389 4.55 -9.48 15.34
CA HIS A 389 4.17 -9.65 13.94
C HIS A 389 2.72 -10.14 13.83
N LEU A 390 2.30 -11.15 14.59
CA LEU A 390 0.92 -11.62 14.66
C LEU A 390 -0.03 -10.49 15.08
N TYR A 391 0.28 -9.81 16.18
CA TYR A 391 -0.53 -8.70 16.69
C TYR A 391 -0.64 -7.51 15.72
N LYS A 392 0.44 -7.17 15.00
CA LYS A 392 0.45 -6.04 14.05
C LYS A 392 -0.01 -6.41 12.64
N ALA A 393 0.12 -7.67 12.22
CA ALA A 393 -0.31 -8.15 10.90
C ALA A 393 -1.82 -8.40 10.83
N GLU A 394 -2.46 -8.70 11.97
CA GLU A 394 -3.93 -8.80 12.07
C GLU A 394 -4.63 -7.43 12.14
N ARG A 395 -3.87 -6.34 12.33
CA ARG A 395 -4.39 -4.96 12.36
C ARG A 395 -3.97 -4.23 11.10
N SER A 396 -4.91 -3.54 10.44
CA SER A 396 -4.69 -2.72 9.24
C SER A 396 -3.80 -1.49 9.53
N SER A 397 -2.53 -1.74 9.86
CA SER A 397 -1.53 -0.79 10.33
C SER A 397 -0.44 -0.57 9.28
N ARG A 398 0.41 0.44 9.44
CA ARG A 398 1.58 0.65 8.56
C ARG A 398 2.45 -0.60 8.41
N PHE A 399 2.48 -1.48 9.42
CA PHE A 399 3.17 -2.76 9.40
C PHE A 399 2.48 -3.82 8.52
N HIS A 400 1.14 -3.82 8.47
CA HIS A 400 0.33 -4.68 7.58
C HIS A 400 0.48 -4.26 6.11
N PHE A 401 0.60 -2.96 5.83
CA PHE A 401 0.77 -2.41 4.48
C PHE A 401 2.23 -2.25 4.04
N SER A 402 3.19 -2.29 4.96
CA SER A 402 4.61 -2.29 4.58
C SER A 402 4.94 -3.59 3.87
N SER A 403 5.61 -3.51 2.72
CA SER A 403 6.35 -4.66 2.20
C SER A 403 7.25 -5.21 3.32
N PRO A 404 7.42 -6.54 3.43
CA PRO A 404 8.44 -7.07 4.32
C PRO A 404 9.71 -6.33 3.98
N ILE A 405 10.24 -5.58 4.94
CA ILE A 405 11.52 -4.92 4.80
C ILE A 405 12.52 -6.07 4.96
N PRO A 406 13.17 -6.62 3.92
CA PRO A 406 14.52 -7.09 4.15
C PRO A 406 15.23 -5.86 4.74
N THR A 407 15.76 -6.01 5.95
CA THR A 407 16.56 -5.03 6.71
C THR A 407 17.08 -3.95 5.76
N PRO A 408 16.73 -2.66 5.95
CA PRO A 408 16.87 -1.65 4.90
C PRO A 408 18.27 -1.73 4.27
N LEU A 409 18.33 -2.20 3.03
CA LEU A 409 19.52 -2.11 2.20
C LEU A 409 19.64 -0.63 1.85
N ARG A 410 20.62 0.03 2.48
CA ARG A 410 21.14 1.42 2.36
C ARG A 410 20.21 2.49 1.76
N LYS A 411 20.01 3.59 2.52
CA LYS A 411 19.39 4.84 2.02
C LYS A 411 20.25 5.47 0.92
N THR A 412 19.61 5.94 -0.15
CA THR A 412 20.21 6.78 -1.18
C THR A 412 20.52 8.18 -0.63
N VAL A 413 21.73 8.66 -0.90
CA VAL A 413 22.20 10.03 -0.65
C VAL A 413 22.45 10.66 -2.03
N PHE A 414 22.01 11.90 -2.24
CA PHE A 414 22.36 12.68 -3.44
C PHE A 414 23.86 12.99 -3.37
N LYS A 415 24.63 12.47 -4.33
CA LYS A 415 26.09 12.58 -4.32
C LYS A 415 26.58 13.89 -4.92
N GLU A 416 25.86 14.45 -5.88
CA GLU A 416 26.25 15.63 -6.64
C GLU A 416 24.99 16.38 -7.11
N LEU A 417 25.05 17.71 -7.24
CA LEU A 417 23.96 18.56 -7.73
C LEU A 417 24.57 19.71 -8.55
N GLU A 418 24.00 20.01 -9.72
CA GLU A 418 24.48 21.11 -10.58
C GLU A 418 23.93 22.45 -10.08
N ASP A 419 24.79 23.45 -9.90
CA ASP A 419 24.41 24.81 -9.49
C ASP A 419 23.91 25.67 -10.66
N ALA A 420 23.40 26.86 -10.36
CA ALA A 420 22.86 27.79 -11.37
C ALA A 420 23.90 28.28 -12.39
N ASN A 421 25.19 28.08 -12.12
CA ASN A 421 26.30 28.44 -13.00
C ASN A 421 26.79 27.25 -13.85
N GLY A 422 26.14 26.08 -13.74
CA GLY A 422 26.48 24.86 -14.47
C GLY A 422 27.61 24.04 -13.85
N ASN A 423 27.97 24.28 -12.58
CA ASN A 423 29.01 23.52 -11.90
C ASN A 423 28.43 22.39 -11.04
N LEU A 424 29.03 21.21 -11.10
CA LEU A 424 28.65 20.08 -10.24
C LEU A 424 29.21 20.25 -8.83
N VAL A 425 28.32 20.28 -7.84
CA VAL A 425 28.62 20.48 -6.43
C VAL A 425 28.40 19.16 -5.69
N SER A 426 29.46 18.61 -5.11
CA SER A 426 29.49 17.27 -4.49
C SER A 426 29.66 17.28 -2.97
N ASP A 427 30.04 18.43 -2.40
CA ASP A 427 30.15 18.58 -0.96
C ASP A 427 28.78 18.87 -0.33
N GLN A 428 28.56 18.35 0.88
CA GLN A 428 27.24 18.39 1.52
C GLN A 428 26.75 19.80 1.85
N THR A 429 27.66 20.77 1.94
CA THR A 429 27.34 22.16 2.28
C THR A 429 26.97 22.91 1.01
N GLY A 430 27.71 22.67 -0.07
CA GLY A 430 27.41 23.11 -1.42
C GLY A 430 26.08 22.57 -1.92
N VAL A 431 25.81 21.27 -1.82
CA VAL A 431 24.51 20.68 -2.18
C VAL A 431 23.37 21.30 -1.36
N SER A 432 23.60 21.56 -0.07
CA SER A 432 22.61 22.23 0.78
C SER A 432 22.37 23.68 0.34
N ASN A 433 23.43 24.42 0.01
CA ASN A 433 23.34 25.82 -0.41
C ASN A 433 22.69 25.93 -1.79
N THR A 434 23.07 25.10 -2.77
CA THR A 434 22.43 25.06 -4.10
C THR A 434 20.93 24.80 -4.00
N LEU A 435 20.50 23.91 -3.10
CA LEU A 435 19.08 23.67 -2.85
C LEU A 435 18.41 24.86 -2.15
N VAL A 436 19.08 25.47 -1.16
CA VAL A 436 18.57 26.66 -0.46
C VAL A 436 18.43 27.83 -1.42
N ASP A 437 19.41 28.10 -2.27
CA ASP A 437 19.42 29.21 -3.21
C ASP A 437 18.35 29.01 -4.29
N TYR A 438 18.27 27.82 -4.90
CA TYR A 438 17.22 27.48 -5.86
C TYR A 438 15.81 27.69 -5.31
N TYR A 439 15.54 27.22 -4.09
CA TYR A 439 14.22 27.40 -3.48
C TYR A 439 14.01 28.83 -2.95
N SER A 440 15.06 29.53 -2.52
CA SER A 440 14.95 30.92 -2.07
C SER A 440 14.57 31.84 -3.22
N ASP A 441 15.17 31.65 -4.41
CA ASP A 441 14.83 32.38 -5.62
C ASP A 441 13.44 32.01 -6.13
N LEU A 442 13.10 30.72 -6.14
CA LEU A 442 11.78 30.24 -6.58
C LEU A 442 10.63 30.79 -5.72
N PHE A 443 10.90 31.11 -4.45
CA PHE A 443 9.92 31.63 -3.49
C PHE A 443 10.11 33.12 -3.14
N ALA A 444 10.97 33.85 -3.84
CA ALA A 444 11.13 35.28 -3.64
C ALA A 444 9.88 36.05 -4.13
N ALA A 445 9.43 37.04 -3.34
CA ALA A 445 8.31 37.90 -3.70
C ALA A 445 8.74 38.96 -4.75
N PRO A 446 7.89 39.36 -5.72
CA PRO A 446 8.19 40.51 -6.57
C PRO A 446 8.17 41.81 -5.74
N GLU A 447 9.05 42.77 -6.06
CA GLU A 447 9.27 44.01 -5.30
C GLU A 447 8.12 45.05 -5.36
N LEU A 448 7.02 44.77 -6.08
CA LEU A 448 5.86 45.68 -6.17
C LEU A 448 4.58 45.02 -5.67
N ARG A 449 4.17 45.39 -4.44
CA ARG A 449 2.81 45.14 -3.93
C ARG A 449 1.85 46.19 -4.48
N ALA A 450 0.70 45.78 -5.00
CA ALA A 450 -0.45 46.65 -5.18
C ALA A 450 -1.09 46.99 -3.81
N SER A 451 -1.71 48.16 -3.66
CA SER A 451 -2.23 48.67 -2.38
C SER A 451 -3.49 47.95 -1.88
N ASP A 452 -3.69 47.96 -0.56
CA ASP A 452 -4.74 47.27 0.21
C ASP A 452 -6.20 47.59 -0.20
N ASP A 453 -6.45 48.70 -0.89
CA ASP A 453 -7.80 49.12 -1.31
C ASP A 453 -8.40 48.22 -2.41
N ASP A 454 -7.58 47.58 -3.25
CA ASP A 454 -8.06 46.70 -4.33
C ASP A 454 -8.41 45.28 -3.85
N LEU A 455 -7.79 44.84 -2.74
CA LEU A 455 -8.03 43.52 -2.14
C LEU A 455 -9.32 43.50 -1.31
N SER A 456 -9.60 44.62 -0.62
CA SER A 456 -10.78 44.79 0.23
C SER A 456 -12.08 44.92 -0.58
N ALA A 457 -12.05 45.58 -1.74
CA ALA A 457 -13.18 45.64 -2.68
C ALA A 457 -13.55 44.27 -3.27
N PHE A 458 -12.59 43.35 -3.38
CA PHE A 458 -12.79 42.03 -3.98
C PHE A 458 -13.32 40.97 -3.01
N LEU A 459 -12.93 41.00 -1.72
CA LEU A 459 -13.29 39.98 -0.71
C LEU A 459 -14.63 40.25 0.00
N GLY A 460 -15.19 41.45 -0.08
CA GLY A 460 -16.38 41.87 0.68
C GLY A 460 -17.68 41.08 0.43
N PRO A 461 -18.05 40.69 -0.80
CA PRO A 461 -19.32 39.99 -1.06
C PRO A 461 -19.34 38.49 -0.71
N LEU A 462 -18.17 37.84 -0.58
CA LEU A 462 -18.03 36.39 -0.37
C LEU A 462 -18.18 35.94 1.09
N THR A 463 -18.24 36.87 2.05
CA THR A 463 -18.14 36.63 3.50
C THR A 463 -19.46 36.79 4.28
N ARG A 464 -20.58 37.16 3.64
CA ARG A 464 -21.76 37.64 4.39
C ARG A 464 -22.54 36.62 5.22
N ASP A 465 -22.55 35.32 4.89
CA ASP A 465 -23.30 34.30 5.68
C ASP A 465 -22.39 33.20 6.29
N THR A 466 -21.23 33.55 6.88
CA THR A 466 -20.28 32.56 7.45
C THR A 466 -19.44 33.04 8.66
N GLN A 467 -19.92 33.93 9.52
CA GLN A 467 -19.16 34.31 10.72
C GLN A 467 -19.39 33.35 11.90
N LEU A 468 -18.30 32.82 12.46
CA LEU A 468 -18.30 32.19 13.80
C LEU A 468 -18.93 33.16 14.80
N SER A 469 -19.71 32.67 15.77
CA SER A 469 -20.25 33.55 16.81
C SER A 469 -19.10 34.26 17.53
N VAL A 470 -19.33 35.48 18.05
CA VAL A 470 -18.30 36.24 18.80
C VAL A 470 -17.72 35.38 19.93
N GLN A 471 -18.56 34.55 20.56
CA GLN A 471 -18.13 33.59 21.56
C GLN A 471 -17.22 32.49 20.98
N ALA A 472 -17.58 31.87 19.85
CA ALA A 472 -16.75 30.85 19.22
C ALA A 472 -15.41 31.43 18.69
N GLN A 473 -15.43 32.68 18.23
CA GLN A 473 -14.21 33.41 17.86
C GLN A 473 -13.31 33.65 19.08
N GLN A 474 -13.89 34.06 20.21
CA GLN A 474 -13.16 34.25 21.46
C GLN A 474 -12.62 32.94 22.03
N GLU A 475 -13.39 31.85 21.98
CA GLU A 475 -12.98 30.53 22.44
C GLU A 475 -11.86 29.93 21.56
N LEU A 476 -11.95 30.06 20.23
CA LEU A 476 -10.90 29.58 19.31
C LEU A 476 -9.63 30.44 19.33
N ALA A 477 -9.75 31.71 19.73
CA ALA A 477 -8.61 32.62 19.93
C ALA A 477 -8.06 32.58 21.37
N ALA A 478 -8.70 31.85 22.29
CA ALA A 478 -8.25 31.74 23.67
C ALA A 478 -6.94 30.92 23.75
N PRO A 479 -6.03 31.25 24.68
CA PRO A 479 -4.84 30.45 24.93
C PRO A 479 -5.20 29.00 25.34
N LEU A 480 -4.46 28.02 24.81
CA LEU A 480 -4.63 26.63 25.22
C LEU A 480 -4.21 26.43 26.67
N LEU A 481 -5.08 25.81 27.46
CA LEU A 481 -4.88 25.59 28.88
C LEU A 481 -4.27 24.22 29.18
N ALA A 482 -3.61 24.08 30.33
CA ALA A 482 -3.07 22.80 30.79
C ALA A 482 -4.16 21.72 30.89
N ASN A 483 -5.40 22.08 31.21
CA ASN A 483 -6.47 21.09 31.27
C ASN A 483 -6.75 20.47 29.89
N GLU A 484 -6.68 21.26 28.81
CA GLU A 484 -6.86 20.77 27.45
C GLU A 484 -5.72 19.84 27.03
N PHE A 485 -4.47 20.19 27.35
CA PHE A 485 -3.32 19.30 27.16
C PHE A 485 -3.45 18.00 27.96
N TYR A 486 -3.96 18.07 29.18
CA TYR A 486 -4.18 16.90 30.03
C TYR A 486 -5.19 15.93 29.40
N HIS A 487 -6.34 16.45 28.97
CA HIS A 487 -7.34 15.65 28.27
C HIS A 487 -6.77 15.06 26.97
N ALA A 488 -6.05 15.84 26.18
CA ALA A 488 -5.41 15.37 24.96
C ALA A 488 -4.41 14.22 25.23
N ILE A 489 -3.56 14.35 26.26
CA ILE A 489 -2.57 13.31 26.63
C ILE A 489 -3.26 12.01 27.07
N ARG A 490 -4.35 12.11 27.83
CA ARG A 490 -5.10 10.95 28.35
C ARG A 490 -5.86 10.20 27.26
N HIS A 491 -6.50 10.93 26.34
CA HIS A 491 -7.36 10.35 25.31
C HIS A 491 -6.65 9.96 24.01
N SER A 492 -5.41 10.41 23.82
CA SER A 492 -4.61 10.05 22.65
C SER A 492 -4.14 8.58 22.65
N SER A 493 -4.03 8.01 21.45
CA SER A 493 -3.61 6.64 21.23
C SER A 493 -2.14 6.40 21.57
N SER A 494 -1.85 5.31 22.29
CA SER A 494 -0.47 4.86 22.54
C SER A 494 0.17 4.27 21.26
N ASN A 495 1.49 4.24 21.20
CA ASN A 495 2.32 3.86 20.04
C ASN A 495 2.23 4.79 18.82
N SER A 496 1.78 6.03 19.03
CA SER A 496 1.83 7.08 18.01
C SER A 496 3.28 7.44 17.67
N ALA A 497 3.52 7.86 16.43
CA ALA A 497 4.86 8.21 15.97
C ALA A 497 5.41 9.37 16.81
N PRO A 498 6.62 9.25 17.40
CA PRO A 498 7.20 10.36 18.14
C PRO A 498 7.54 11.49 17.17
N GLY A 499 7.29 12.72 17.59
CA GLY A 499 7.67 13.93 16.85
C GLY A 499 9.20 14.08 16.72
N PRO A 500 9.68 15.21 16.15
CA PRO A 500 11.11 15.46 15.92
C PRO A 500 11.97 15.43 17.20
N ASN A 501 11.36 15.58 18.37
CA ASN A 501 12.00 15.48 19.69
C ASN A 501 12.32 14.03 20.14
N ALA A 502 11.84 13.03 19.40
CA ALA A 502 12.08 11.60 19.60
C ALA A 502 11.62 11.01 20.95
N LEU A 503 10.78 11.72 21.70
CA LEU A 503 10.12 11.19 22.89
C LEU A 503 8.93 10.30 22.50
N PRO A 504 8.89 9.02 22.91
CA PRO A 504 7.69 8.21 22.77
C PRO A 504 6.51 8.86 23.48
N PHE A 505 5.30 8.76 22.89
CA PHE A 505 4.10 9.36 23.45
C PHE A 505 3.79 8.85 24.87
N GLU A 506 4.18 7.62 25.17
CA GLU A 506 4.04 6.96 26.48
C GLU A 506 4.73 7.74 27.61
N VAL A 507 5.77 8.51 27.32
CA VAL A 507 6.47 9.36 28.30
C VAL A 507 5.53 10.42 28.87
N LEU A 508 4.62 10.97 28.05
CA LEU A 508 3.64 11.96 28.49
C LEU A 508 2.63 11.36 29.48
N LYS A 509 2.28 10.09 29.30
CA LYS A 509 1.31 9.37 30.14
C LYS A 509 1.85 9.01 31.53
N LEU A 510 3.16 9.07 31.75
CA LEU A 510 3.78 8.77 33.05
C LEU A 510 3.62 9.92 34.05
N ALA A 511 3.42 11.15 33.58
CA ALA A 511 3.21 12.33 34.43
C ALA A 511 2.29 13.37 33.76
N PRO A 512 1.04 13.00 33.40
CA PRO A 512 0.19 13.81 32.52
C PRO A 512 -0.11 15.20 33.10
N HIS A 513 -0.34 15.31 34.41
CA HIS A 513 -0.56 16.60 35.07
C HIS A 513 0.64 17.54 34.92
N LYS A 514 1.86 17.06 35.18
CA LYS A 514 3.08 17.86 35.12
C LYS A 514 3.45 18.22 33.68
N TRP A 515 3.29 17.28 32.75
CA TRP A 515 3.50 17.56 31.32
C TRP A 515 2.55 18.62 30.77
N SER A 516 1.31 18.61 31.22
CA SER A 516 0.31 19.58 30.77
C SER A 516 0.66 21.01 31.19
N LEU A 517 1.12 21.19 32.43
CA LEU A 517 1.64 22.47 32.93
C LEU A 517 2.88 22.94 32.15
N VAL A 518 3.79 22.02 31.83
CA VAL A 518 4.98 22.33 31.01
C VAL A 518 4.58 22.76 29.59
N LEU A 519 3.63 22.06 28.96
CA LEU A 519 3.21 22.34 27.59
C LEU A 519 2.41 23.64 27.47
N GLU A 520 1.53 23.94 28.41
CA GLU A 520 0.84 25.23 28.51
C GLU A 520 1.84 26.38 28.60
N LEU A 521 2.86 26.24 29.46
CA LEU A 521 3.90 27.26 29.65
C LEU A 521 4.75 27.46 28.39
N VAL A 522 5.10 26.39 27.67
CA VAL A 522 5.86 26.46 26.41
C VAL A 522 4.99 27.06 25.29
N PHE A 523 3.77 26.58 25.13
CA PHE A 523 2.86 26.99 24.06
C PHE A 523 2.50 28.48 24.18
N THR A 524 2.11 28.93 25.38
CA THR A 524 1.77 30.32 25.66
C THR A 524 2.95 31.26 25.38
N LYS A 525 4.17 30.90 25.81
CA LYS A 525 5.37 31.73 25.58
C LYS A 525 5.83 31.74 24.12
N GLN A 526 5.52 30.70 23.33
CA GLN A 526 6.00 30.55 21.96
C GLN A 526 5.03 31.12 20.91
N LEU A 527 3.72 31.12 21.19
CA LEU A 527 2.69 31.72 20.33
C LEU A 527 2.66 33.26 20.41
N HIS A 528 2.94 33.81 21.61
CA HIS A 528 2.97 35.26 21.84
C HIS A 528 4.36 35.89 21.61
N ALA A 529 5.35 35.10 21.17
CA ALA A 529 6.64 35.62 20.73
C ALA A 529 6.53 36.01 19.24
N ASN A 530 6.43 37.31 18.92
CA ASN A 530 6.36 37.92 17.57
C ASN A 530 7.04 37.10 16.43
N ARG A 531 6.38 36.06 15.92
CA ARG A 531 6.84 35.24 14.80
C ARG A 531 5.66 34.92 13.90
N VAL A 532 5.83 35.17 12.61
CA VAL A 532 4.85 34.87 11.57
C VAL A 532 4.83 33.35 11.32
N HIS A 533 3.64 32.75 11.33
CA HIS A 533 3.43 31.35 11.00
C HIS A 533 2.86 31.22 9.58
N THR A 534 3.52 30.46 8.71
CA THR A 534 3.05 30.14 7.34
C THR A 534 2.65 28.66 7.25
N GLY A 535 1.41 28.41 6.82
CA GLY A 535 0.89 27.06 6.55
C GLY A 535 0.77 26.80 5.03
N SER A 536 1.03 25.56 4.61
CA SER A 536 0.82 25.08 3.24
C SER A 536 -0.35 24.10 3.22
N PHE A 537 -1.35 24.37 2.36
CA PHE A 537 -2.52 23.52 2.17
C PHE A 537 -2.68 23.22 0.67
N PHE A 538 -2.71 21.93 0.32
CA PHE A 538 -2.92 21.46 -1.06
C PHE A 538 -4.38 21.01 -1.25
N ALA A 539 -4.96 21.33 -2.40
CA ALA A 539 -6.19 20.73 -2.89
C ALA A 539 -5.83 19.76 -4.04
N ASP A 540 -6.03 18.46 -3.84
CA ASP A 540 -5.49 17.42 -4.73
C ASP A 540 -6.28 17.22 -6.05
N ASP A 541 -7.59 17.48 -6.08
CA ASP A 541 -8.45 17.24 -7.26
C ASP A 541 -9.61 18.26 -7.34
N SER A 542 -9.91 18.78 -8.54
CA SER A 542 -11.07 19.68 -8.80
C SER A 542 -11.91 19.19 -9.98
N GLN A 543 -13.24 19.30 -9.88
CA GLN A 543 -14.19 18.92 -10.95
C GLN A 543 -15.16 20.07 -11.25
N LEU A 544 -15.35 20.36 -12.54
CA LEU A 544 -16.27 21.39 -13.02
C LEU A 544 -17.35 20.76 -13.91
N TYR A 545 -18.61 21.14 -13.69
CA TYR A 545 -19.74 20.72 -14.52
C TYR A 545 -20.25 21.93 -15.31
N ALA A 546 -20.21 21.84 -16.64
CA ALA A 546 -20.69 22.86 -17.55
C ALA A 546 -21.89 22.35 -18.35
N VAL A 547 -22.94 23.17 -18.47
CA VAL A 547 -24.14 22.84 -19.26
C VAL A 547 -23.84 22.87 -20.77
N ASN A 548 -22.89 23.69 -21.19
CA ASN A 548 -22.45 23.82 -22.57
C ASN A 548 -21.03 24.41 -22.62
N GLU A 549 -20.44 24.45 -23.81
CA GLU A 549 -19.09 24.97 -24.06
C GLU A 549 -18.92 26.44 -23.65
N LYS A 550 -19.94 27.29 -23.85
CA LYS A 550 -19.89 28.70 -23.42
C LYS A 550 -19.76 28.82 -21.90
N SER A 551 -20.48 27.98 -21.15
CA SER A 551 -20.38 27.92 -19.70
C SER A 551 -19.03 27.39 -19.23
N LEU A 552 -18.45 26.42 -19.94
CA LEU A 552 -17.10 25.90 -19.64
C LEU A 552 -16.05 27.01 -19.77
N HIS A 553 -16.05 27.74 -20.88
CA HIS A 553 -15.13 28.87 -21.08
C HIS A 553 -15.26 29.93 -19.98
N ARG A 554 -16.49 30.24 -19.56
CA ARG A 554 -16.73 31.17 -18.45
C ARG A 554 -16.21 30.65 -17.12
N GLN A 555 -16.39 29.35 -16.84
CA GLN A 555 -15.88 28.71 -15.62
C GLN A 555 -14.34 28.69 -15.60
N LEU A 556 -13.69 28.35 -16.71
CA LEU A 556 -12.23 28.40 -16.82
C LEU A 556 -11.69 29.82 -16.66
N ALA A 557 -12.37 30.83 -17.22
CA ALA A 557 -12.00 32.23 -17.01
C ALA A 557 -12.13 32.66 -15.53
N LEU A 558 -13.14 32.16 -14.81
CA LEU A 558 -13.28 32.41 -13.37
C LEU A 558 -12.17 31.72 -12.55
N VAL A 559 -11.82 30.47 -12.89
CA VAL A 559 -10.70 29.76 -12.26
C VAL A 559 -9.40 30.52 -12.52
N GLN A 560 -9.17 30.97 -13.75
CA GLN A 560 -8.00 31.77 -14.08
C GLN A 560 -7.96 33.06 -13.26
N GLY A 561 -9.09 33.79 -13.15
CA GLY A 561 -9.16 34.98 -12.32
C GLY A 561 -8.90 34.72 -10.83
N PHE A 562 -9.19 33.52 -10.31
CA PHE A 562 -8.79 33.10 -8.96
C PHE A 562 -7.29 32.76 -8.89
N CYS A 563 -6.78 32.01 -9.86
CA CYS A 563 -5.36 31.65 -10.00
C CYS A 563 -4.47 32.90 -10.01
N ASP A 564 -4.83 33.89 -10.82
CA ASP A 564 -4.10 35.16 -10.96
C ASP A 564 -4.00 35.91 -9.63
N LYS A 565 -4.99 35.76 -8.73
CA LYS A 565 -5.05 36.45 -7.42
C LYS A 565 -4.44 35.65 -6.27
N SER A 566 -4.53 34.33 -6.34
CA SER A 566 -4.07 33.43 -5.27
C SER A 566 -2.64 32.94 -5.47
N GLY A 567 -2.08 33.10 -6.67
CA GLY A 567 -0.81 32.48 -7.07
C GLY A 567 -0.92 30.99 -7.39
N PHE A 568 -2.11 30.38 -7.24
CA PHE A 568 -2.34 29.00 -7.70
C PHE A 568 -2.39 28.94 -9.22
N ARG A 569 -2.07 27.79 -9.81
CA ARG A 569 -2.24 27.54 -11.25
C ARG A 569 -3.02 26.27 -11.50
N LEU A 570 -3.97 26.32 -12.42
CA LEU A 570 -4.62 25.12 -12.96
C LEU A 570 -3.60 24.34 -13.78
N ASN A 571 -3.48 23.04 -13.53
CA ASN A 571 -2.64 22.17 -14.35
C ASN A 571 -3.39 21.81 -15.64
N VAL A 572 -3.16 22.60 -16.69
CA VAL A 572 -3.83 22.44 -17.99
C VAL A 572 -3.47 21.10 -18.64
N ASP A 573 -2.21 20.65 -18.50
CA ASP A 573 -1.73 19.38 -19.07
C ASP A 573 -2.45 18.15 -18.47
N LYS A 574 -2.93 18.27 -17.23
CA LYS A 574 -3.74 17.24 -16.56
C LYS A 574 -5.25 17.47 -16.71
N THR A 575 -5.67 18.58 -17.31
CA THR A 575 -7.08 18.92 -17.47
C THR A 575 -7.68 18.12 -18.62
N GLN A 576 -8.84 17.52 -18.38
CA GLN A 576 -9.53 16.69 -19.38
C GLN A 576 -11.04 16.98 -19.35
N VAL A 577 -11.66 16.89 -20.51
CA VAL A 577 -13.07 17.22 -20.76
C VAL A 577 -13.82 15.95 -21.15
N LEU A 578 -14.79 15.58 -20.33
CA LEU A 578 -15.73 14.50 -20.63
C LEU A 578 -17.05 15.10 -21.14
N THR A 579 -17.42 14.81 -22.38
CA THR A 579 -18.66 15.30 -23.01
C THR A 579 -19.33 14.21 -23.85
N TYR A 580 -20.66 14.28 -23.98
CA TYR A 580 -21.47 13.46 -24.89
C TYR A 580 -21.99 14.26 -26.08
N CYS A 581 -21.66 15.56 -26.14
CA CYS A 581 -22.04 16.46 -27.22
C CYS A 581 -20.85 16.71 -28.14
N GLN A 582 -21.11 17.04 -29.40
CA GLN A 582 -20.06 17.58 -30.28
C GLN A 582 -19.51 18.86 -29.65
N ALA A 583 -18.20 18.89 -29.45
CA ALA A 583 -17.45 20.06 -28.98
C ALA A 583 -16.77 20.75 -30.17
N SER A 584 -16.44 22.02 -30.01
CA SER A 584 -15.68 22.75 -31.02
C SER A 584 -14.26 22.17 -31.20
N PRO A 585 -13.60 22.46 -32.35
CA PRO A 585 -12.24 22.00 -32.62
C PRO A 585 -11.20 22.45 -31.59
N CYS A 586 -11.41 23.59 -30.91
CA CYS A 586 -10.45 24.09 -29.92
C CYS A 586 -10.39 23.24 -28.65
N LEU A 587 -11.46 22.51 -28.31
CA LEU A 587 -11.50 21.61 -27.17
C LEU A 587 -11.04 20.20 -27.50
N ALA A 588 -10.88 19.86 -28.78
CA ALA A 588 -10.51 18.52 -29.24
C ALA A 588 -9.31 17.88 -28.50
N PRO A 589 -8.21 18.62 -28.19
CA PRO A 589 -7.06 18.05 -27.48
C PRO A 589 -7.36 17.64 -26.03
N LEU A 590 -8.38 18.23 -25.41
CA LEU A 590 -8.76 17.97 -24.03
C LEU A 590 -9.83 16.87 -23.91
N LEU A 591 -10.43 16.44 -25.02
CA LEU A 591 -11.55 15.51 -25.00
C LEU A 591 -11.09 14.10 -24.62
N VAL A 592 -11.80 13.51 -23.67
CA VAL A 592 -11.68 12.08 -23.37
C VAL A 592 -12.33 11.27 -24.49
N ALA A 593 -11.55 10.43 -25.16
CA ALA A 593 -12.06 9.51 -26.17
C ALA A 593 -12.35 8.12 -25.58
N THR A 594 -13.16 7.34 -26.30
CA THR A 594 -13.61 6.00 -25.87
C THR A 594 -12.44 5.01 -25.72
N ASP A 595 -11.45 5.12 -26.60
CA ASP A 595 -10.23 4.29 -26.67
C ASP A 595 -9.14 4.75 -25.68
N SER A 596 -9.23 5.98 -25.18
CA SER A 596 -8.33 6.59 -24.20
C SER A 596 -9.08 7.09 -22.96
N PRO A 597 -9.70 6.17 -22.19
CA PRO A 597 -10.51 6.55 -21.04
C PRO A 597 -9.70 7.15 -19.89
N THR A 598 -10.32 8.07 -19.15
CA THR A 598 -9.72 8.72 -17.98
C THR A 598 -10.30 8.23 -16.65
N LYS A 599 -9.80 8.76 -15.54
CA LYS A 599 -10.25 8.48 -14.18
C LYS A 599 -10.86 9.72 -13.54
N ALA A 600 -12.08 9.58 -13.02
CA ALA A 600 -12.69 10.58 -12.14
C ALA A 600 -12.91 9.95 -10.76
N LEU A 601 -12.28 10.49 -9.70
CA LEU A 601 -12.30 9.93 -8.34
C LEU A 601 -11.94 8.43 -8.31
N GLY A 602 -10.99 8.02 -9.15
CA GLY A 602 -10.56 6.63 -9.29
C GLY A 602 -11.47 5.71 -10.14
N ILE A 603 -12.57 6.22 -10.69
CA ILE A 603 -13.49 5.48 -11.56
C ILE A 603 -13.14 5.73 -13.03
N LEU A 604 -13.01 4.65 -13.80
CA LEU A 604 -12.76 4.74 -15.25
C LEU A 604 -13.99 5.30 -15.99
N VAL A 605 -13.79 6.41 -16.72
CA VAL A 605 -14.84 7.13 -17.46
C VAL A 605 -14.39 7.50 -18.87
N ALA A 606 -15.30 7.34 -19.82
CA ALA A 606 -15.20 7.83 -21.19
C ALA A 606 -16.59 7.85 -21.82
N PRO A 607 -16.79 8.61 -22.93
CA PRO A 607 -18.01 8.49 -23.73
C PRO A 607 -18.20 7.04 -24.20
N HIS A 608 -19.43 6.55 -24.19
CA HIS A 608 -19.81 5.21 -24.67
C HIS A 608 -19.02 4.00 -24.10
N LEU A 609 -18.33 4.17 -22.97
CA LEU A 609 -17.54 3.09 -22.36
C LEU A 609 -18.43 1.93 -21.90
N THR A 610 -18.15 0.72 -22.38
CA THR A 610 -18.97 -0.47 -22.09
C THR A 610 -18.82 -0.94 -20.64
N PRO A 611 -19.87 -1.55 -20.03
CA PRO A 611 -19.77 -2.18 -18.71
C PRO A 611 -18.64 -3.21 -18.60
N LYS A 612 -18.40 -3.98 -19.67
CA LYS A 612 -17.35 -4.99 -19.73
C LYS A 612 -15.95 -4.38 -19.68
N ALA A 613 -15.70 -3.28 -20.40
CA ALA A 613 -14.42 -2.58 -20.35
C ALA A 613 -14.13 -2.04 -18.94
N ARG A 614 -15.14 -1.47 -18.26
CA ARG A 614 -15.01 -1.04 -16.86
C ARG A 614 -14.74 -2.20 -15.92
N PHE A 615 -15.40 -3.34 -16.11
CA PHE A 615 -15.13 -4.54 -15.33
C PHE A 615 -13.68 -5.03 -15.54
N SER A 616 -13.24 -5.22 -16.79
CA SER A 616 -11.90 -5.72 -17.11
C SER A 616 -10.81 -4.86 -16.48
N TYR A 617 -10.90 -3.54 -16.60
CA TYR A 617 -9.95 -2.60 -15.99
C TYR A 617 -9.74 -2.83 -14.48
N VAL A 618 -10.83 -3.07 -13.76
CA VAL A 618 -10.82 -3.26 -12.33
C VAL A 618 -10.43 -4.68 -11.95
N PHE A 619 -10.87 -5.64 -12.75
CA PHE A 619 -10.55 -7.04 -12.59
C PHE A 619 -9.05 -7.28 -12.76
N ASP A 620 -8.40 -6.67 -13.76
CA ASP A 620 -6.95 -6.79 -13.97
C ASP A 620 -6.16 -6.25 -12.77
N LYS A 621 -6.61 -5.15 -12.17
CA LYS A 621 -6.03 -4.62 -10.92
C LYS A 621 -6.24 -5.55 -9.73
N PHE A 622 -7.41 -6.18 -9.65
CA PHE A 622 -7.71 -7.17 -8.62
C PHE A 622 -6.79 -8.38 -8.76
N ILE A 623 -6.62 -8.90 -9.98
CA ILE A 623 -5.70 -10.01 -10.29
C ILE A 623 -4.25 -9.63 -9.98
N ALA A 624 -3.78 -8.47 -10.43
CA ALA A 624 -2.43 -7.99 -10.14
C ALA A 624 -2.17 -7.91 -8.63
N ARG A 625 -3.16 -7.49 -7.84
CA ARG A 625 -3.06 -7.52 -6.37
C ARG A 625 -3.05 -8.93 -5.81
N LEU A 626 -3.91 -9.83 -6.27
CA LEU A 626 -3.87 -11.23 -5.82
C LEU A 626 -2.51 -11.86 -6.10
N SER A 627 -1.94 -11.65 -7.29
CA SER A 627 -0.61 -12.14 -7.66
C SER A 627 0.50 -11.52 -6.82
N LEU A 628 0.39 -10.26 -6.44
CA LEU A 628 1.36 -9.62 -5.54
C LEU A 628 1.31 -10.22 -4.12
N TRP A 629 0.10 -10.51 -3.63
CA TRP A 629 -0.12 -10.94 -2.24
C TRP A 629 -0.10 -12.46 -2.05
N CYS A 630 -0.15 -13.25 -3.11
CA CYS A 630 -0.19 -14.71 -3.02
C CYS A 630 1.09 -15.27 -2.35
N TYR A 631 2.22 -14.58 -2.52
CA TYR A 631 3.49 -14.95 -1.91
C TYR A 631 3.63 -14.53 -0.43
N LYS A 632 2.74 -13.66 0.08
CA LYS A 632 2.81 -13.10 1.44
C LYS A 632 1.91 -13.80 2.44
N ALA A 633 0.70 -14.23 2.04
CA ALA A 633 -0.22 -14.90 2.96
C ALA A 633 -0.01 -16.41 3.00
N ARG A 634 0.65 -16.87 4.07
CA ARG A 634 0.92 -18.29 4.32
C ARG A 634 -0.21 -19.03 5.04
N THR A 635 -1.06 -18.31 5.75
CA THR A 635 -2.19 -18.89 6.51
C THR A 635 -3.52 -18.57 5.85
N LEU A 636 -4.50 -19.47 6.00
CA LEU A 636 -5.85 -19.29 5.48
C LEU A 636 -6.51 -18.01 6.02
N ALA A 637 -6.39 -17.76 7.34
CA ALA A 637 -6.90 -16.56 7.97
C ALA A 637 -6.24 -15.28 7.42
N GLY A 638 -4.92 -15.32 7.18
CA GLY A 638 -4.18 -14.23 6.54
C GLY A 638 -4.66 -13.96 5.11
N LYS A 639 -4.91 -15.02 4.31
CA LYS A 639 -5.45 -14.88 2.95
C LYS A 639 -6.85 -14.23 2.95
N VAL A 640 -7.74 -14.66 3.85
CA VAL A 640 -9.08 -14.05 4.01
C VAL A 640 -8.98 -12.58 4.42
N ALA A 641 -8.08 -12.25 5.37
CA ALA A 641 -7.87 -10.87 5.82
C ALA A 641 -7.36 -9.96 4.68
N ILE A 642 -6.43 -10.45 3.85
CA ILE A 642 -5.94 -9.74 2.67
C ILE A 642 -7.05 -9.53 1.65
N LEU A 643 -7.85 -10.56 1.37
CA LEU A 643 -8.98 -10.44 0.45
C LEU A 643 -9.92 -9.31 0.90
N HIS A 644 -10.33 -9.30 2.17
CA HIS A 644 -11.23 -8.27 2.69
C HIS A 644 -10.62 -6.87 2.77
N SER A 645 -9.35 -6.76 3.16
CA SER A 645 -8.75 -5.46 3.50
C SER A 645 -8.04 -4.79 2.33
N ILE A 646 -7.58 -5.57 1.34
CA ILE A 646 -6.65 -5.10 0.30
C ILE A 646 -7.16 -5.36 -1.11
N CYS A 647 -7.60 -6.58 -1.40
CA CYS A 647 -7.89 -6.98 -2.78
C CYS A 647 -9.31 -6.58 -3.19
N LEU A 648 -10.32 -7.01 -2.42
CA LEU A 648 -11.73 -6.79 -2.74
C LEU A 648 -12.16 -5.30 -2.73
N PRO A 649 -11.72 -4.44 -1.78
CA PRO A 649 -12.16 -3.04 -1.74
C PRO A 649 -11.86 -2.23 -3.01
N VAL A 650 -10.76 -2.56 -3.71
CA VAL A 650 -10.34 -1.92 -4.98
C VAL A 650 -11.41 -2.05 -6.05
N MET A 651 -12.10 -3.18 -5.99
CA MET A 651 -13.04 -3.58 -7.01
C MET A 651 -14.43 -3.07 -6.69
N TRP A 652 -14.89 -3.22 -5.45
CA TRP A 652 -16.26 -2.90 -5.08
C TRP A 652 -16.64 -1.44 -5.27
N TYR A 653 -15.71 -0.51 -5.04
CA TYR A 653 -15.97 0.90 -5.27
C TYR A 653 -16.33 1.20 -6.74
N GLN A 654 -15.57 0.66 -7.70
CA GLN A 654 -15.83 0.88 -9.12
C GLN A 654 -17.01 0.05 -9.64
N LEU A 655 -17.12 -1.22 -9.21
CA LEU A 655 -18.23 -2.09 -9.63
C LEU A 655 -19.58 -1.63 -9.08
N SER A 656 -19.62 -0.82 -8.03
CA SER A 656 -20.87 -0.20 -7.55
C SER A 656 -21.62 0.58 -8.64
N PHE A 657 -20.90 1.08 -9.66
CA PHE A 657 -21.43 1.86 -10.79
C PHE A 657 -21.53 1.07 -12.10
N VAL A 658 -21.30 -0.24 -12.05
CA VAL A 658 -21.44 -1.18 -13.17
C VAL A 658 -22.56 -2.15 -12.83
N PRO A 659 -23.49 -2.46 -13.74
CA PRO A 659 -24.51 -3.50 -13.50
C PRO A 659 -23.86 -4.83 -13.16
N ALA A 660 -24.37 -5.51 -12.13
CA ALA A 660 -23.90 -6.83 -11.76
C ALA A 660 -24.11 -7.86 -12.88
N ASP A 661 -23.02 -8.51 -13.30
CA ASP A 661 -23.04 -9.55 -14.32
C ASP A 661 -22.67 -10.92 -13.73
N LYS A 662 -23.46 -11.95 -14.06
CA LYS A 662 -23.30 -13.30 -13.52
C LYS A 662 -22.00 -13.96 -13.96
N ALA A 663 -21.59 -13.76 -15.22
CA ALA A 663 -20.38 -14.38 -15.76
C ALA A 663 -19.14 -13.72 -15.15
N CYS A 664 -19.11 -12.39 -15.08
CA CYS A 664 -18.04 -11.62 -14.46
C CYS A 664 -17.91 -11.90 -12.97
N ALA A 665 -19.02 -12.02 -12.24
CA ALA A 665 -19.02 -12.41 -10.83
C ALA A 665 -18.43 -13.80 -10.60
N LYS A 666 -18.67 -14.75 -11.50
CA LYS A 666 -18.07 -16.08 -11.43
C LYS A 666 -16.54 -16.04 -11.56
N LEU A 667 -16.01 -15.15 -12.41
CA LEU A 667 -14.55 -14.94 -12.52
C LEU A 667 -13.95 -14.42 -11.21
N ILE A 668 -14.63 -13.51 -10.53
CA ILE A 668 -14.21 -13.01 -9.21
C ILE A 668 -14.18 -14.15 -8.18
N ASP A 669 -15.27 -14.92 -8.07
CA ASP A 669 -15.34 -16.05 -7.14
C ASP A 669 -14.22 -17.07 -7.41
N ASN A 670 -13.95 -17.38 -8.68
CA ASN A 670 -12.88 -18.29 -9.08
C ASN A 670 -11.49 -17.77 -8.66
N ALA A 671 -11.21 -16.49 -8.91
CA ALA A 671 -9.95 -15.86 -8.53
C ALA A 671 -9.73 -15.86 -7.00
N MET A 672 -10.79 -15.62 -6.23
CA MET A 672 -10.74 -15.69 -4.76
C MET A 672 -10.42 -17.10 -4.28
N LEU A 673 -11.05 -18.13 -4.87
CA LEU A 673 -10.79 -19.53 -4.53
C LEU A 673 -9.36 -19.93 -4.88
N GLN A 674 -8.87 -19.59 -6.08
CA GLN A 674 -7.49 -19.86 -6.50
C GLN A 674 -6.49 -19.26 -5.51
N PHE A 675 -6.69 -17.99 -5.12
CA PHE A 675 -5.85 -17.32 -4.14
C PHE A 675 -5.85 -18.02 -2.77
N LEU A 676 -7.03 -18.38 -2.25
CA LEU A 676 -7.17 -19.09 -0.97
C LEU A 676 -6.43 -20.43 -0.96
N HIS A 677 -6.56 -21.19 -2.04
CA HIS A 677 -5.93 -22.50 -2.19
C HIS A 677 -4.45 -22.42 -2.62
N GLY A 678 -3.95 -21.23 -2.97
CA GLY A 678 -2.56 -21.06 -3.42
C GLY A 678 -2.33 -21.63 -4.83
N GLU A 679 -3.39 -21.67 -5.64
CA GLU A 679 -3.33 -22.03 -7.06
C GLU A 679 -2.84 -20.83 -7.87
N ASP A 680 -2.36 -21.09 -9.09
CA ASP A 680 -2.08 -20.03 -10.05
C ASP A 680 -3.35 -19.25 -10.38
N ILE A 681 -3.25 -17.92 -10.36
CA ILE A 681 -4.38 -17.02 -10.57
C ILE A 681 -4.71 -16.97 -12.07
N ASN A 682 -5.56 -17.89 -12.52
CA ASN A 682 -6.12 -17.93 -13.88
C ASN A 682 -7.64 -18.17 -13.82
N PRO A 683 -8.45 -17.11 -13.66
CA PRO A 683 -9.88 -17.23 -13.37
C PRO A 683 -10.73 -17.80 -14.51
N SER A 684 -10.21 -17.76 -15.75
CA SER A 684 -10.81 -18.39 -16.93
C SER A 684 -10.65 -19.91 -16.95
N ASN A 685 -9.69 -20.45 -16.22
CA ASN A 685 -9.46 -21.88 -16.15
C ASN A 685 -10.38 -22.52 -15.09
N ASN A 686 -11.22 -23.48 -15.52
CA ASN A 686 -12.11 -24.24 -14.63
C ASN A 686 -11.46 -25.52 -14.09
N THR A 687 -10.24 -25.86 -14.52
CA THR A 687 -9.49 -26.98 -13.94
C THR A 687 -8.80 -26.53 -12.65
N HIS A 688 -9.01 -27.30 -11.58
CA HIS A 688 -8.50 -27.00 -10.26
C HIS A 688 -7.92 -28.26 -9.64
N GLY A 689 -6.84 -28.11 -8.86
CA GLY A 689 -6.28 -29.21 -8.07
C GLY A 689 -7.19 -29.60 -6.90
N LEU A 690 -6.69 -30.49 -6.04
CA LEU A 690 -7.42 -30.91 -4.84
C LEU A 690 -7.55 -29.74 -3.84
N ARG A 691 -8.75 -29.17 -3.72
CA ARG A 691 -9.05 -28.12 -2.73
C ARG A 691 -9.44 -28.72 -1.39
N LEU A 692 -8.66 -28.43 -0.36
CA LEU A 692 -8.89 -28.92 1.01
C LEU A 692 -10.16 -28.32 1.68
N ILE A 693 -10.70 -27.22 1.15
CA ILE A 693 -11.86 -26.52 1.71
C ILE A 693 -12.92 -26.44 0.62
N LYS A 694 -14.14 -26.88 0.94
CA LYS A 694 -15.28 -26.79 0.02
C LYS A 694 -15.64 -25.33 -0.24
N LYS A 695 -16.00 -25.03 -1.49
CA LYS A 695 -16.45 -23.70 -1.93
C LYS A 695 -17.54 -23.11 -1.02
N ASP A 696 -18.49 -23.93 -0.61
CA ASP A 696 -19.62 -23.47 0.21
C ASP A 696 -19.18 -23.00 1.60
N LEU A 697 -18.15 -23.63 2.19
CA LEU A 697 -17.57 -23.20 3.48
C LEU A 697 -16.82 -21.87 3.35
N VAL A 698 -16.19 -21.62 2.19
CA VAL A 698 -15.47 -20.37 1.93
C VAL A 698 -16.43 -19.18 1.95
N PHE A 699 -17.55 -19.30 1.25
CA PHE A 699 -18.52 -18.21 1.07
C PHE A 699 -19.63 -18.16 2.14
N MET A 700 -19.52 -19.02 3.14
CA MET A 700 -20.42 -19.07 4.28
C MET A 700 -20.00 -18.06 5.36
N SER A 701 -20.99 -17.54 6.10
CA SER A 701 -20.73 -16.55 7.16
C SER A 701 -19.88 -17.12 8.29
N LYS A 702 -19.12 -16.26 8.99
CA LYS A 702 -18.35 -16.69 10.17
C LYS A 702 -19.24 -17.25 11.29
N HIS A 703 -20.45 -16.72 11.44
CA HIS A 703 -21.40 -17.17 12.46
C HIS A 703 -21.91 -18.59 12.22
N THR A 704 -21.90 -19.04 10.97
CA THR A 704 -22.32 -20.39 10.57
C THR A 704 -21.13 -21.32 10.32
N GLY A 705 -19.92 -20.96 10.79
CA GLY A 705 -18.72 -21.79 10.67
C GLY A 705 -17.94 -21.65 9.35
N GLY A 706 -18.28 -20.67 8.50
CA GLY A 706 -17.55 -20.37 7.26
C GLY A 706 -16.43 -19.34 7.42
N LEU A 707 -15.73 -19.03 6.32
CA LEU A 707 -14.61 -18.06 6.34
C LEU A 707 -15.07 -16.59 6.31
N GLY A 708 -16.35 -16.33 6.08
CA GLY A 708 -16.93 -14.99 6.05
C GLY A 708 -16.67 -14.22 4.77
N LEU A 709 -16.27 -14.89 3.69
CA LEU A 709 -16.30 -14.30 2.35
C LEU A 709 -17.72 -14.42 1.78
N HIS A 710 -18.05 -13.61 0.79
CA HIS A 710 -19.37 -13.63 0.14
C HIS A 710 -19.23 -13.86 -1.35
N HIS A 711 -20.21 -14.55 -1.95
CA HIS A 711 -20.32 -14.64 -3.40
C HIS A 711 -20.32 -13.25 -4.03
N ALA A 712 -19.46 -13.07 -5.02
CA ALA A 712 -19.22 -11.80 -5.69
C ALA A 712 -20.50 -11.23 -6.30
N LEU A 713 -21.35 -12.07 -6.91
CA LEU A 713 -22.61 -11.63 -7.51
C LEU A 713 -23.52 -10.97 -6.48
N LYS A 714 -23.68 -11.62 -5.32
CA LYS A 714 -24.55 -11.13 -4.26
C LYS A 714 -24.01 -9.83 -3.69
N LEU A 715 -22.71 -9.73 -3.48
CA LEU A 715 -22.09 -8.51 -2.95
C LEU A 715 -22.16 -7.35 -3.95
N TRP A 716 -21.92 -7.61 -5.24
CA TRP A 716 -22.06 -6.63 -6.31
C TRP A 716 -23.49 -6.09 -6.42
N GLN A 717 -24.50 -6.96 -6.40
CA GLN A 717 -25.90 -6.56 -6.41
C GLN A 717 -26.26 -5.66 -5.21
N GLN A 718 -25.71 -5.92 -4.02
CA GLN A 718 -25.91 -5.03 -2.86
C GLN A 718 -25.30 -3.64 -3.08
N HIS A 719 -24.11 -3.58 -3.68
CA HIS A 719 -23.49 -2.30 -4.02
C HIS A 719 -24.34 -1.52 -5.03
N ASN A 720 -24.86 -2.17 -6.09
CA ASN A 720 -25.80 -1.53 -7.01
C ASN A 720 -27.09 -1.09 -6.30
N ARG A 721 -27.64 -1.91 -5.40
CA ARG A 721 -28.82 -1.58 -4.59
C ARG A 721 -28.57 -0.38 -3.67
N ALA A 722 -27.37 -0.25 -3.08
CA ALA A 722 -27.01 0.93 -2.29
C ALA A 722 -27.01 2.22 -3.14
N VAL A 723 -26.55 2.13 -4.39
CA VAL A 723 -26.64 3.23 -5.36
C VAL A 723 -28.10 3.53 -5.72
N MET A 724 -28.91 2.49 -5.96
CA MET A 724 -30.35 2.64 -6.22
C MET A 724 -31.05 3.44 -5.13
N ILE A 725 -30.83 3.08 -3.86
CA ILE A 725 -31.43 3.78 -2.72
C ILE A 725 -31.06 5.27 -2.75
N ARG A 726 -29.80 5.61 -3.02
CA ARG A 726 -29.36 7.01 -3.11
C ARG A 726 -30.03 7.76 -4.27
N CYS A 727 -30.11 7.16 -5.45
CA CYS A 727 -30.75 7.76 -6.62
C CYS A 727 -32.26 7.97 -6.39
N VAL A 728 -32.96 6.96 -5.87
CA VAL A 728 -34.39 7.05 -5.56
C VAL A 728 -34.66 8.09 -4.48
N LYS A 729 -33.84 8.15 -3.43
CA LYS A 729 -33.96 9.22 -2.42
C LYS A 729 -33.78 10.60 -3.02
N ALA A 730 -32.84 10.78 -3.95
CA ALA A 730 -32.67 12.05 -4.66
C ALA A 730 -33.88 12.41 -5.55
N PHE A 731 -34.64 11.41 -6.02
CA PHE A 731 -35.87 11.64 -6.79
C PHE A 731 -37.09 11.92 -5.89
N ALA A 732 -37.18 11.25 -4.74
CA ALA A 732 -38.35 11.24 -3.86
C ALA A 732 -38.30 12.27 -2.72
N VAL A 733 -37.11 12.60 -2.18
CA VAL A 733 -36.95 13.45 -0.98
C VAL A 733 -36.21 14.74 -1.34
N PRO A 734 -36.89 15.89 -1.46
CA PRO A 734 -36.25 17.17 -1.76
C PRO A 734 -35.43 17.63 -0.55
N SER A 735 -34.14 17.89 -0.74
CA SER A 735 -33.24 18.40 0.30
C SER A 735 -33.50 19.86 0.66
N SER A 736 -34.17 20.60 -0.23
CA SER A 736 -34.75 21.93 -0.04
C SER A 736 -35.73 22.18 -1.20
N LYS A 737 -36.61 23.18 -1.06
CA LYS A 737 -37.64 23.52 -2.06
C LYS A 737 -37.00 23.69 -3.45
N SER A 738 -37.22 22.71 -4.34
CA SER A 738 -37.16 22.75 -5.82
C SER A 738 -35.93 22.31 -6.63
N ALA A 739 -34.81 21.80 -6.08
CA ALA A 739 -33.67 21.40 -6.92
C ALA A 739 -33.21 19.94 -6.74
N ILE A 740 -33.06 19.23 -7.85
CA ILE A 740 -32.42 17.91 -7.92
C ILE A 740 -30.92 18.09 -7.61
N PRO A 741 -30.29 17.20 -6.81
CA PRO A 741 -28.86 17.30 -6.54
C PRO A 741 -28.01 17.34 -7.81
N SER A 742 -27.05 18.27 -7.87
CA SER A 742 -26.21 18.50 -9.06
C SER A 742 -25.52 17.24 -9.60
N TRP A 743 -25.13 16.32 -8.70
CA TRP A 743 -24.45 15.07 -9.06
C TRP A 743 -25.33 14.09 -9.86
N ILE A 744 -26.67 14.15 -9.74
CA ILE A 744 -27.59 13.26 -10.47
C ILE A 744 -28.24 13.96 -11.66
N THR A 745 -28.14 15.29 -11.76
CA THR A 745 -28.77 16.10 -12.81
C THR A 745 -28.50 15.60 -14.24
N PRO A 746 -27.27 15.21 -14.65
CA PRO A 746 -27.03 14.70 -16.00
C PRO A 746 -27.81 13.41 -16.28
N GLY A 747 -27.83 12.47 -15.33
CA GLY A 747 -28.58 11.22 -15.45
C GLY A 747 -30.09 11.46 -15.48
N TYR A 748 -30.58 12.41 -14.69
CA TYR A 748 -31.98 12.82 -14.69
C TYR A 748 -32.40 13.41 -16.03
N ALA A 749 -31.60 14.31 -16.63
CA ALA A 749 -31.90 14.91 -17.93
C ALA A 749 -31.95 13.88 -19.07
N LEU A 750 -31.08 12.86 -19.03
CA LEU A 750 -31.11 11.75 -19.99
C LEU A 750 -32.39 10.90 -19.85
N LEU A 751 -32.79 10.59 -18.61
CA LEU A 751 -34.05 9.90 -18.34
C LEU A 751 -35.26 10.74 -18.77
N GLU A 752 -35.24 12.04 -18.51
CA GLU A 752 -36.32 12.96 -18.89
C GLU A 752 -36.48 12.99 -20.41
N LYS A 753 -35.37 13.10 -21.15
CA LYS A 753 -35.39 13.06 -22.62
C LYS A 753 -35.93 11.72 -23.15
N ALA A 754 -35.59 10.60 -22.50
CA ALA A 754 -36.07 9.27 -22.91
C ALA A 754 -37.55 9.04 -22.53
N PHE A 755 -38.01 9.62 -21.43
CA PHE A 755 -39.37 9.43 -20.91
C PHE A 755 -40.38 10.45 -21.47
N HIS A 756 -39.91 11.54 -22.08
CA HIS A 756 -40.75 12.48 -22.79
C HIS A 756 -41.61 11.80 -23.87
N PRO A 757 -42.91 12.12 -24.02
CA PRO A 757 -43.67 13.19 -23.34
C PRO A 757 -44.42 12.75 -22.08
N TRP A 758 -44.18 11.55 -21.56
CA TRP A 758 -45.07 10.88 -20.59
C TRP A 758 -45.05 11.47 -19.18
N GLY A 759 -44.07 12.32 -18.87
CA GLY A 759 -43.97 13.02 -17.60
C GLY A 759 -42.53 13.28 -17.18
N SER A 760 -42.33 13.35 -15.87
CA SER A 760 -41.02 13.51 -15.23
C SER A 760 -40.41 12.15 -14.89
N PRO A 761 -39.07 12.00 -14.87
CA PRO A 761 -38.42 10.79 -14.35
C PRO A 761 -38.85 10.37 -12.93
N ARG A 762 -39.43 11.28 -12.12
CA ARG A 762 -40.00 10.94 -10.81
C ARG A 762 -41.22 10.04 -10.93
N ASP A 763 -41.98 10.17 -12.02
CA ASP A 763 -43.19 9.40 -12.29
C ASP A 763 -42.86 7.92 -12.49
N LEU A 764 -41.63 7.60 -12.92
CA LEU A 764 -41.11 6.24 -13.01
C LEU A 764 -41.12 5.52 -11.66
N LEU A 765 -41.08 6.24 -10.52
CA LEU A 765 -41.14 5.62 -9.20
C LEU A 765 -42.46 4.89 -8.98
N LEU A 766 -43.54 5.35 -9.61
CA LEU A 766 -44.89 4.76 -9.56
C LEU A 766 -45.15 3.80 -10.73
N ALA A 767 -44.21 3.62 -11.66
CA ALA A 767 -44.50 2.94 -12.92
C ALA A 767 -44.42 1.42 -12.86
N GLN A 768 -45.21 0.67 -13.64
CA GLN A 768 -45.18 -0.81 -13.60
C GLN A 768 -43.97 -1.38 -14.36
N GLY A 769 -43.03 -1.98 -13.63
CA GLY A 769 -41.84 -2.59 -14.22
C GLY A 769 -42.10 -3.73 -15.21
N THR A 770 -43.23 -4.44 -15.07
CA THR A 770 -43.59 -5.59 -15.92
C THR A 770 -44.39 -5.22 -17.17
N SER A 771 -44.79 -3.95 -17.33
CA SER A 771 -45.57 -3.48 -18.48
C SER A 771 -44.81 -3.65 -19.81
N PRO A 772 -45.51 -3.89 -20.92
CA PRO A 772 -44.92 -3.88 -22.26
C PRO A 772 -44.17 -2.58 -22.56
N PHE A 773 -44.77 -1.42 -22.24
CA PHE A 773 -44.12 -0.13 -22.41
C PHE A 773 -42.80 -0.04 -21.62
N MET A 774 -42.80 -0.40 -20.33
CA MET A 774 -41.58 -0.29 -19.52
C MET A 774 -40.49 -1.24 -20.00
N LYS A 775 -40.83 -2.45 -20.46
CA LYS A 775 -39.87 -3.38 -21.06
C LYS A 775 -39.21 -2.80 -22.33
N GLN A 776 -39.95 -2.03 -23.12
CA GLN A 776 -39.41 -1.33 -24.30
C GLN A 776 -38.60 -0.09 -23.91
N PHE A 777 -39.11 0.73 -22.99
CA PHE A 777 -38.43 1.90 -22.44
C PHE A 777 -37.06 1.53 -21.89
N MET A 778 -36.96 0.44 -21.13
CA MET A 778 -35.72 -0.06 -20.54
C MET A 778 -34.65 -0.51 -21.56
N LYS A 779 -35.03 -0.67 -22.84
CA LYS A 779 -34.14 -0.97 -23.97
C LYS A 779 -33.82 0.27 -24.81
N HIS A 780 -34.37 1.43 -24.47
CA HIS A 780 -34.14 2.67 -25.22
C HIS A 780 -32.66 3.07 -25.16
N PRO A 781 -32.02 3.45 -26.28
CA PRO A 781 -30.58 3.72 -26.34
C PRO A 781 -30.14 4.90 -25.45
N GLY A 782 -31.07 5.81 -25.14
CA GLY A 782 -30.86 6.92 -24.20
C GLY A 782 -30.82 6.50 -22.72
N ILE A 783 -31.13 5.25 -22.39
CA ILE A 783 -31.10 4.72 -21.02
C ILE A 783 -29.87 3.84 -20.86
N THR A 784 -29.00 4.22 -19.90
CA THR A 784 -27.80 3.45 -19.62
C THR A 784 -28.14 2.09 -18.98
N PRO A 785 -27.33 1.03 -19.19
CA PRO A 785 -27.52 -0.26 -18.53
C PRO A 785 -27.60 -0.17 -17.00
N MET A 786 -26.91 0.82 -16.40
CA MET A 786 -26.97 1.06 -14.97
C MET A 786 -28.36 1.53 -14.54
N TRP A 787 -28.96 2.50 -15.23
CA TRP A 787 -30.34 2.92 -14.98
C TRP A 787 -31.35 1.78 -15.13
N THR A 788 -31.18 0.94 -16.14
CA THR A 788 -31.97 -0.28 -16.31
C THR A 788 -31.85 -1.20 -15.08
N SER A 789 -30.63 -1.47 -14.60
CA SER A 789 -30.43 -2.28 -13.40
C SER A 789 -31.06 -1.66 -12.15
N LEU A 790 -30.90 -0.34 -11.96
CA LEU A 790 -31.41 0.36 -10.77
C LEU A 790 -32.93 0.42 -10.76
N LEU A 791 -33.58 0.70 -11.89
CA LEU A 791 -35.04 0.72 -12.02
C LEU A 791 -35.63 -0.68 -11.86
N SER A 792 -35.03 -1.71 -12.45
CA SER A 792 -35.47 -3.10 -12.24
C SER A 792 -35.41 -3.49 -10.77
N GLU A 793 -34.33 -3.13 -10.08
CA GLU A 793 -34.18 -3.40 -8.64
C GLU A 793 -35.18 -2.61 -7.79
N TRP A 794 -35.48 -1.37 -8.18
CA TRP A 794 -36.52 -0.57 -7.54
C TRP A 794 -37.91 -1.23 -7.71
N PHE A 795 -38.26 -1.67 -8.92
CA PHE A 795 -39.56 -2.28 -9.19
C PHE A 795 -39.79 -3.58 -8.42
N THR A 796 -38.75 -4.35 -8.16
CA THR A 796 -38.84 -5.59 -7.36
C THR A 796 -38.79 -5.33 -5.85
N SER A 797 -38.09 -4.28 -5.41
CA SER A 797 -37.84 -4.02 -3.98
C SER A 797 -38.84 -3.06 -3.34
N ARG A 798 -39.51 -2.21 -4.13
CA ARG A 798 -40.44 -1.21 -3.61
C ARG A 798 -41.73 -1.85 -3.10
N TRP A 799 -42.26 -1.30 -2.01
CA TRP A 799 -43.53 -1.69 -1.43
C TRP A 799 -44.21 -0.46 -0.79
N THR A 800 -45.54 -0.48 -0.77
CA THR A 800 -46.37 0.57 -0.16
C THR A 800 -47.40 -0.08 0.75
N MET A 801 -47.50 0.36 2.00
CA MET A 801 -48.36 -0.27 3.02
C MET A 801 -49.86 -0.16 2.72
N PHE A 802 -50.25 0.82 1.90
CA PHE A 802 -51.65 1.14 1.59
C PHE A 802 -52.05 0.89 0.12
N GLY A 803 -51.18 0.27 -0.69
CA GLY A 803 -51.40 0.09 -2.14
C GLY A 803 -51.31 1.40 -2.93
N PHE A 804 -52.05 2.44 -2.56
CA PHE A 804 -52.00 3.79 -3.13
C PHE A 804 -51.51 4.80 -2.06
N PRO A 805 -50.81 5.89 -2.42
CA PRO A 805 -50.58 6.99 -1.49
C PRO A 805 -51.89 7.75 -1.25
N SER A 806 -52.78 7.21 -0.41
CA SER A 806 -54.12 7.77 -0.17
C SER A 806 -54.15 9.11 0.57
N ASN A 807 -52.99 9.60 1.04
CA ASN A 807 -52.93 10.73 1.97
C ASN A 807 -52.40 12.03 1.33
N ALA A 808 -52.20 12.09 0.01
CA ALA A 808 -51.75 13.32 -0.66
C ALA A 808 -52.96 14.19 -1.07
N PRO A 809 -53.09 15.43 -0.57
CA PRO A 809 -54.22 16.33 -0.85
C PRO A 809 -54.27 16.87 -2.30
N SER A 810 -53.50 16.35 -3.25
CA SER A 810 -53.32 16.97 -4.57
C SER A 810 -53.59 16.07 -5.79
N TRP A 811 -53.82 14.75 -5.66
CA TRP A 811 -53.96 13.80 -6.79
C TRP A 811 -52.92 13.98 -7.91
N THR A 812 -51.74 14.50 -7.55
CA THR A 812 -50.61 14.76 -8.45
C THR A 812 -49.82 13.47 -8.67
N VAL A 813 -50.51 12.46 -9.19
CA VAL A 813 -49.95 11.16 -9.55
C VAL A 813 -49.98 11.01 -11.08
N PRO A 814 -49.05 10.23 -11.67
CA PRO A 814 -49.02 10.00 -13.10
C PRO A 814 -50.32 9.34 -13.57
N LEU A 815 -50.90 9.87 -14.65
CA LEU A 815 -52.02 9.24 -15.35
C LEU A 815 -51.53 8.05 -16.18
N TRP A 816 -50.38 8.22 -16.83
CA TRP A 816 -49.78 7.23 -17.72
C TRP A 816 -48.82 6.31 -16.95
N HIS A 817 -48.75 5.06 -17.37
CA HIS A 817 -47.83 4.03 -16.87
C HIS A 817 -47.84 3.80 -15.34
N ASN A 818 -48.91 4.18 -14.63
CA ASN A 818 -48.99 4.09 -13.18
C ASN A 818 -49.42 2.68 -12.71
N ALA A 819 -48.65 2.09 -11.79
CA ALA A 819 -48.91 0.76 -11.23
C ALA A 819 -49.92 0.73 -10.08
N PHE A 820 -50.21 1.90 -9.49
CA PHE A 820 -50.91 2.00 -8.21
C PHE A 820 -52.28 2.67 -8.33
N LEU A 821 -52.63 3.24 -9.49
CA LEU A 821 -53.90 3.93 -9.69
C LEU A 821 -55.06 2.91 -9.77
N PRO A 822 -55.98 2.87 -8.78
CA PRO A 822 -56.98 1.80 -8.67
C PRO A 822 -57.88 1.73 -9.91
N GLY A 823 -57.98 0.57 -10.54
CA GLY A 823 -58.85 0.32 -11.70
C GLY A 823 -58.40 0.97 -13.01
N LEU A 824 -57.27 1.69 -13.00
CA LEU A 824 -56.64 2.34 -14.16
C LEU A 824 -55.14 2.01 -14.25
N GLU A 825 -54.71 0.94 -13.61
CA GLU A 825 -53.32 0.52 -13.58
C GLU A 825 -52.83 0.31 -15.02
N ASN A 826 -51.71 0.96 -15.37
CA ASN A 826 -51.13 0.90 -16.71
C ASN A 826 -52.10 1.25 -17.83
N LEU A 827 -52.92 2.29 -17.63
CA LEU A 827 -53.92 2.80 -18.60
C LEU A 827 -53.43 2.85 -20.06
N TYR A 828 -52.16 3.21 -20.29
CA TYR A 828 -51.58 3.24 -21.63
C TYR A 828 -51.56 1.86 -22.31
N ASP A 829 -51.23 0.79 -21.58
CA ASP A 829 -51.17 -0.56 -22.15
C ASP A 829 -52.56 -1.12 -22.46
N HIS A 830 -53.62 -0.55 -21.86
CA HIS A 830 -55.00 -0.83 -22.23
C HIS A 830 -55.44 -0.14 -23.53
N CYS A 831 -54.63 0.77 -24.10
CA CYS A 831 -54.93 1.42 -25.36
C CYS A 831 -54.60 0.49 -26.54
N SER A 832 -55.56 0.33 -27.45
CA SER A 832 -55.35 -0.29 -28.76
C SER A 832 -54.32 0.48 -29.60
N ALA A 833 -53.78 -0.14 -30.64
CA ALA A 833 -52.88 0.52 -31.59
C ALA A 833 -53.49 1.81 -32.20
N SER A 834 -54.82 1.85 -32.40
CA SER A 834 -55.55 3.02 -32.91
C SER A 834 -55.77 4.14 -31.89
N SER A 835 -55.58 3.87 -30.58
CA SER A 835 -55.81 4.84 -29.51
C SER A 835 -54.52 5.30 -28.80
N GLN A 836 -53.41 4.58 -28.95
CA GLN A 836 -52.10 4.99 -28.44
C GLN A 836 -51.62 6.38 -28.94
N PRO A 837 -51.82 6.77 -30.22
CA PRO A 837 -51.49 8.13 -30.67
C PRO A 837 -52.25 9.21 -29.90
N GLN A 838 -53.52 8.96 -29.58
CA GLN A 838 -54.38 9.89 -28.84
C GLN A 838 -53.88 10.09 -27.40
N ALA A 839 -53.43 9.02 -26.74
CA ALA A 839 -52.75 9.11 -25.43
C ALA A 839 -51.45 9.90 -25.50
N ARG A 840 -50.66 9.70 -26.56
CA ARG A 840 -49.41 10.43 -26.79
C ARG A 840 -49.66 11.92 -27.05
N THR A 841 -50.73 12.29 -27.74
CA THR A 841 -51.15 13.68 -27.93
C THR A 841 -51.42 14.35 -26.57
N LEU A 842 -52.19 13.71 -25.69
CA LEU A 842 -52.46 14.24 -24.35
C LEU A 842 -51.18 14.46 -23.56
N ALA A 843 -50.29 13.47 -23.54
CA ALA A 843 -48.99 13.57 -22.88
C ALA A 843 -48.15 14.73 -23.46
N SER A 844 -48.16 14.91 -24.79
CA SER A 844 -47.43 15.99 -25.49
C SER A 844 -47.96 17.39 -25.16
N LEU A 845 -49.26 17.51 -24.87
CA LEU A 845 -49.89 18.73 -24.33
C LEU A 845 -49.53 18.99 -22.85
N GLY A 846 -48.86 18.05 -22.17
CA GLY A 846 -48.54 18.12 -20.75
C GLY A 846 -49.62 17.54 -19.84
N LEU A 847 -50.64 16.87 -20.39
CA LEU A 847 -51.69 16.20 -19.62
C LEU A 847 -51.20 14.82 -19.15
N THR A 848 -50.32 14.83 -18.15
CA THR A 848 -49.63 13.63 -17.64
C THR A 848 -50.06 13.18 -16.25
N GLN A 849 -50.88 13.96 -15.53
CA GLN A 849 -51.31 13.68 -14.16
C GLN A 849 -52.84 13.61 -14.04
N VAL A 850 -53.32 12.88 -13.03
CA VAL A 850 -54.77 12.77 -12.73
C VAL A 850 -55.36 14.12 -12.34
N SER A 851 -54.66 14.91 -11.52
CA SER A 851 -55.06 16.25 -11.11
C SER A 851 -55.34 17.21 -12.28
N HIS A 852 -54.77 16.98 -13.46
CA HIS A 852 -55.03 17.80 -14.66
C HIS A 852 -56.47 17.67 -15.18
N PHE A 853 -57.21 16.64 -14.75
CA PHE A 853 -58.61 16.39 -15.10
C PHE A 853 -59.58 16.67 -13.94
N LEU A 854 -59.06 17.17 -12.80
CA LEU A 854 -59.85 17.46 -11.61
C LEU A 854 -59.93 18.95 -11.32
N THR A 855 -61.10 19.42 -10.88
CA THR A 855 -61.29 20.76 -10.33
C THR A 855 -60.51 20.95 -9.02
N PRO A 856 -60.36 22.21 -8.53
CA PRO A 856 -59.77 22.46 -7.20
C PRO A 856 -60.48 21.76 -6.03
N CYS A 857 -61.74 21.34 -6.22
CA CYS A 857 -62.51 20.56 -5.26
C CYS A 857 -62.50 19.04 -5.54
N HIS A 858 -61.54 18.57 -6.36
CA HIS A 858 -61.33 17.16 -6.71
C HIS A 858 -62.52 16.47 -7.40
N ARG A 859 -63.28 17.22 -8.22
CA ARG A 859 -64.35 16.69 -9.06
C ARG A 859 -63.93 16.64 -10.53
N LEU A 860 -64.43 15.65 -11.26
CA LEU A 860 -64.10 15.46 -12.67
C LEU A 860 -64.88 16.43 -13.56
N TRP A 861 -64.22 17.09 -14.51
CA TRP A 861 -64.92 17.92 -15.50
C TRP A 861 -65.79 17.06 -16.45
N PRO A 862 -66.90 17.59 -17.00
CA PRO A 862 -67.69 16.89 -18.01
C PRO A 862 -66.87 16.57 -19.27
N ALA A 863 -67.06 15.38 -19.85
CA ALA A 863 -66.29 14.92 -21.00
C ALA A 863 -66.41 15.84 -22.24
N SER A 864 -67.59 16.44 -22.44
CA SER A 864 -67.86 17.44 -23.48
C SER A 864 -66.98 18.68 -23.35
N THR A 865 -66.82 19.17 -22.11
CA THR A 865 -66.02 20.35 -21.78
C THR A 865 -64.53 20.06 -21.96
N VAL A 866 -64.05 18.92 -21.42
CA VAL A 866 -62.66 18.48 -21.55
C VAL A 866 -62.27 18.29 -23.03
N TYR A 867 -63.13 17.67 -23.83
CA TYR A 867 -62.90 17.50 -25.27
C TYR A 867 -62.73 18.85 -25.99
N ALA A 868 -63.65 19.80 -25.80
CA ALA A 868 -63.61 21.09 -26.49
C ALA A 868 -62.30 21.86 -26.19
N LEU A 869 -61.85 21.83 -24.93
CA LEU A 869 -60.64 22.50 -24.48
C LEU A 869 -59.37 21.84 -24.99
N ILE A 870 -59.29 20.51 -24.92
CA ILE A 870 -58.15 19.75 -25.47
C ILE A 870 -58.06 19.94 -26.98
N HIS A 871 -59.19 19.90 -27.68
CA HIS A 871 -59.24 20.13 -29.13
C HIS A 871 -58.69 21.52 -29.50
N GLN A 872 -59.09 22.57 -28.77
CA GLN A 872 -58.52 23.91 -28.97
C GLN A 872 -57.03 23.99 -28.63
N ALA A 873 -56.58 23.30 -27.57
CA ALA A 873 -55.17 23.26 -27.18
C ALA A 873 -54.30 22.53 -28.21
N CYS A 874 -54.80 21.44 -28.79
CA CYS A 874 -54.17 20.69 -29.88
C CYS A 874 -53.97 21.59 -31.11
N ILE A 875 -55.00 22.32 -31.54
CA ILE A 875 -54.91 23.26 -32.67
C ILE A 875 -53.83 24.31 -32.41
N ARG A 876 -53.81 24.92 -31.22
CA ARG A 876 -52.80 25.93 -30.86
C ARG A 876 -51.38 25.39 -30.83
N SER A 877 -51.22 24.11 -30.52
CA SER A 877 -49.91 23.45 -30.37
C SER A 877 -49.50 22.65 -31.61
N ASN A 878 -50.26 22.75 -32.71
CA ASN A 878 -50.06 21.98 -33.94
C ASN A 878 -49.99 20.45 -33.72
N LEU A 879 -50.89 19.92 -32.90
CA LEU A 879 -51.03 18.49 -32.61
C LEU A 879 -52.38 17.96 -33.15
N GLU A 880 -52.42 16.71 -33.57
CA GLU A 880 -53.65 16.05 -33.99
C GLU A 880 -54.58 15.82 -32.78
N PRO A 881 -55.82 16.34 -32.76
CA PRO A 881 -56.69 16.24 -31.61
C PRO A 881 -57.24 14.81 -31.42
N PRO A 882 -57.35 14.34 -30.16
CA PRO A 882 -57.98 13.06 -29.87
C PRO A 882 -59.47 13.09 -30.22
N THR A 883 -60.04 11.93 -30.53
CA THR A 883 -61.46 11.83 -30.89
C THR A 883 -62.37 12.09 -29.69
N LYS A 884 -63.55 12.69 -29.94
CA LYS A 884 -64.57 12.90 -28.89
C LYS A 884 -64.94 11.60 -28.19
N HIS A 885 -65.09 10.51 -28.95
CA HIS A 885 -65.41 9.19 -28.42
C HIS A 885 -64.34 8.69 -27.44
N TRP A 886 -63.06 8.82 -27.79
CA TRP A 886 -61.97 8.36 -26.92
C TRP A 886 -61.81 9.20 -25.66
N ILE A 887 -61.99 10.52 -25.75
CA ILE A 887 -62.04 11.39 -24.56
C ILE A 887 -63.20 10.98 -23.65
N THR A 888 -64.39 10.68 -24.20
CA THR A 888 -65.50 10.15 -23.40
C THR A 888 -65.11 8.86 -22.69
N ILE A 889 -64.47 7.89 -23.36
CA ILE A 889 -64.01 6.65 -22.73
C ILE A 889 -63.04 6.92 -21.57
N LEU A 890 -62.05 7.80 -21.77
CA LEU A 890 -61.09 8.17 -20.74
C LEU A 890 -61.78 8.80 -19.52
N MET A 891 -62.74 9.69 -19.77
CA MET A 891 -63.48 10.38 -18.71
C MET A 891 -64.44 9.43 -17.98
N THR A 892 -65.09 8.49 -18.67
CA THR A 892 -65.90 7.43 -18.05
C THR A 892 -65.05 6.52 -17.15
N LYS A 893 -63.82 6.23 -17.58
CA LYS A 893 -62.87 5.48 -16.77
C LYS A 893 -62.47 6.25 -15.50
N LEU A 894 -62.27 7.56 -15.59
CA LEU A 894 -61.97 8.42 -14.43
C LEU A 894 -63.20 8.64 -13.52
N SER A 895 -64.42 8.64 -14.06
CA SER A 895 -65.64 8.83 -13.25
C SER A 895 -65.91 7.67 -12.28
N ASN A 896 -65.28 6.52 -12.50
CA ASN A 896 -65.29 5.42 -11.52
C ASN A 896 -64.56 5.78 -10.22
N LEU A 897 -63.70 6.81 -10.24
CA LEU A 897 -62.89 7.24 -9.11
C LEU A 897 -63.31 8.61 -8.55
N PHE A 898 -63.99 9.45 -9.35
CA PHE A 898 -64.31 10.84 -9.01
C PHE A 898 -65.73 11.22 -9.42
N GLU A 899 -66.42 11.97 -8.57
CA GLU A 899 -67.72 12.57 -8.91
C GLU A 899 -67.58 13.61 -10.03
N VAL A 900 -68.49 13.58 -11.00
CA VAL A 900 -68.54 14.56 -12.10
C VAL A 900 -69.20 15.85 -11.63
N VAL A 901 -68.65 17.00 -12.05
CA VAL A 901 -69.23 18.32 -11.77
C VAL A 901 -70.59 18.46 -12.47
N PRO A 902 -71.66 18.94 -11.79
CA PRO A 902 -72.93 19.27 -12.43
C PRO A 902 -72.74 20.34 -13.51
N GLU A 903 -73.42 20.24 -14.66
CA GLU A 903 -73.23 21.14 -15.81
C GLU A 903 -73.63 22.62 -15.58
N ALA A 904 -74.17 22.96 -14.39
CA ALA A 904 -74.49 24.33 -14.01
C ALA A 904 -73.25 25.07 -13.47
N ASN A 905 -72.63 25.91 -14.31
CA ASN A 905 -71.45 26.75 -14.03
C ASN A 905 -70.14 26.00 -13.69
N PRO A 906 -69.47 25.39 -14.70
CA PRO A 906 -68.16 24.77 -14.48
C PRO A 906 -67.06 25.83 -14.23
N PRO A 907 -66.12 25.60 -13.30
CA PRO A 907 -64.96 26.47 -13.10
C PRO A 907 -64.04 26.44 -14.34
N PRO A 908 -63.30 27.53 -14.63
CA PRO A 908 -62.44 27.62 -15.80
C PRO A 908 -61.33 26.56 -15.75
N PHE A 909 -61.29 25.69 -16.76
CA PHE A 909 -60.20 24.75 -16.96
C PHE A 909 -58.94 25.51 -17.40
N ARG A 910 -57.85 25.35 -16.66
CA ARG A 910 -56.54 25.89 -17.05
C ARG A 910 -55.61 24.73 -17.36
N LEU A 911 -54.93 24.82 -18.50
CA LEU A 911 -53.82 23.92 -18.79
C LEU A 911 -52.77 24.06 -17.69
N PRO A 912 -52.25 22.94 -17.16
CA PRO A 912 -51.31 22.95 -16.05
C PRO A 912 -50.00 23.64 -16.45
N VAL A 913 -49.40 24.39 -15.51
CA VAL A 913 -48.03 24.89 -15.67
C VAL A 913 -47.09 23.69 -15.60
N ARG A 914 -46.12 23.59 -16.51
CA ARG A 914 -45.03 22.58 -16.49
C ARG A 914 -44.16 22.76 -15.23
N ARG A 915 -44.63 22.33 -14.07
CA ARG A 915 -43.81 22.14 -12.87
C ARG A 915 -44.08 20.74 -12.33
N PRO A 916 -43.06 19.89 -12.15
CA PRO A 916 -43.24 18.60 -11.51
C PRO A 916 -43.57 18.84 -10.03
N PRO A 917 -44.75 18.44 -9.53
CA PRO A 917 -45.07 18.51 -8.12
C PRO A 917 -44.22 17.52 -7.29
N LEU A 918 -44.22 17.75 -5.98
CA LEU A 918 -43.53 16.89 -5.01
C LEU A 918 -44.34 15.61 -4.80
N LEU A 919 -43.72 14.45 -5.01
CA LEU A 919 -44.27 13.18 -4.56
C LEU A 919 -43.94 13.03 -3.06
N GLU A 920 -44.82 13.52 -2.20
CA GLU A 920 -44.77 13.30 -0.74
C GLU A 920 -45.31 11.89 -0.41
N VAL A 921 -44.70 10.86 -1.00
CA VAL A 921 -45.09 9.46 -0.76
C VAL A 921 -44.04 8.77 0.10
N SER A 922 -44.42 8.33 1.30
CA SER A 922 -43.58 7.48 2.13
C SER A 922 -43.46 6.08 1.51
N TRP A 923 -42.27 5.74 1.02
CA TRP A 923 -41.97 4.45 0.41
C TRP A 923 -41.38 3.48 1.43
N ILE A 924 -41.71 2.19 1.31
CA ILE A 924 -41.04 1.11 2.05
C ILE A 924 -40.26 0.26 1.06
N LEU A 925 -39.00 -0.02 1.37
CA LEU A 925 -38.14 -0.94 0.65
C LEU A 925 -38.12 -2.29 1.37
N ARG A 926 -38.21 -3.39 0.62
CA ARG A 926 -38.07 -4.77 1.12
C ARG A 926 -36.93 -5.50 0.40
N PRO A 927 -35.69 -5.03 0.51
CA PRO A 927 -34.56 -5.58 -0.24
C PRO A 927 -34.32 -7.07 0.05
N ASP A 928 -34.54 -7.50 1.30
CA ASP A 928 -34.42 -8.90 1.74
C ASP A 928 -35.57 -9.27 2.71
N LEU A 929 -36.82 -8.95 2.34
CA LEU A 929 -38.04 -9.16 3.16
C LEU A 929 -38.13 -8.35 4.46
N VAL A 930 -37.10 -7.59 4.83
CA VAL A 930 -37.15 -6.64 5.95
C VAL A 930 -37.71 -5.31 5.46
N PRO A 931 -38.85 -4.82 6.00
CA PRO A 931 -39.39 -3.52 5.63
C PRO A 931 -38.53 -2.39 6.20
N ILE A 932 -38.16 -1.44 5.34
CA ILE A 932 -37.38 -0.26 5.69
C ILE A 932 -38.01 0.97 5.04
N GLU A 933 -38.29 2.01 5.81
CA GLU A 933 -38.76 3.28 5.24
C GLU A 933 -37.65 3.95 4.41
N LEU A 934 -37.98 4.41 3.21
CA LEU A 934 -37.03 5.03 2.28
C LEU A 934 -36.34 6.28 2.89
N ALA A 935 -37.06 7.05 3.72
CA ALA A 935 -36.51 8.19 4.44
C ALA A 935 -35.37 7.75 5.39
N ALA A 936 -35.58 6.67 6.15
CA ALA A 936 -34.60 6.06 7.04
C ALA A 936 -33.55 5.18 6.32
N ALA A 937 -33.79 4.83 5.05
CA ALA A 937 -32.89 3.98 4.29
C ALA A 937 -31.54 4.68 4.04
N SER A 938 -30.46 3.95 4.28
CA SER A 938 -29.08 4.38 4.08
C SER A 938 -28.36 3.39 3.16
N SER A 939 -27.13 3.71 2.74
CA SER A 939 -26.31 2.71 2.03
C SER A 939 -26.05 1.45 2.85
N THR A 940 -26.10 1.53 4.19
CA THR A 940 -26.02 0.35 5.06
C THR A 940 -27.29 -0.51 5.06
N SER A 941 -28.43 0.06 4.67
CA SER A 941 -29.70 -0.68 4.51
C SER A 941 -29.67 -1.67 3.35
N ALA A 942 -28.68 -1.57 2.45
CA ALA A 942 -28.49 -2.51 1.34
C ALA A 942 -27.67 -3.76 1.72
N LYS A 943 -27.12 -3.85 2.95
CA LYS A 943 -26.28 -4.98 3.39
C LYS A 943 -27.12 -6.24 3.65
N ILE A 944 -26.56 -7.42 3.32
CA ILE A 944 -27.13 -8.72 3.72
C ILE A 944 -27.30 -8.74 5.25
N ARG A 945 -28.52 -8.96 5.73
CA ARG A 945 -28.72 -9.52 7.07
C ARG A 945 -28.75 -11.03 6.95
N THR A 946 -27.80 -11.71 7.59
CA THR A 946 -27.92 -13.16 7.80
C THR A 946 -29.18 -13.40 8.63
N PRO A 947 -30.11 -14.27 8.21
CA PRO A 947 -31.26 -14.61 9.04
C PRO A 947 -30.76 -15.14 10.39
N PRO A 948 -31.45 -14.86 11.51
CA PRO A 948 -31.15 -15.53 12.78
C PRO A 948 -31.29 -17.03 12.55
N VAL A 949 -30.21 -17.77 12.77
CA VAL A 949 -30.17 -19.21 12.53
C VAL A 949 -30.89 -19.90 13.69
N ALA A 950 -31.87 -20.74 13.36
CA ALA A 950 -32.40 -21.74 14.28
C ALA A 950 -31.28 -22.73 14.63
N ASP A 951 -31.17 -23.05 15.91
CA ASP A 951 -30.02 -23.65 16.62
C ASP A 951 -29.69 -25.11 16.23
N SER A 952 -29.65 -25.45 14.94
CA SER A 952 -29.53 -26.83 14.47
C SER A 952 -28.47 -27.00 13.39
N SER A 953 -27.20 -27.07 13.79
CA SER A 953 -26.18 -27.91 13.13
C SER A 953 -24.87 -27.85 13.93
N LEU A 954 -24.87 -28.49 15.10
CA LEU A 954 -23.67 -28.64 15.90
C LEU A 954 -22.70 -29.61 15.22
N ILE A 955 -21.43 -29.22 15.15
CA ILE A 955 -20.34 -30.02 14.57
C ILE A 955 -20.14 -31.28 15.42
N PRO A 956 -20.02 -32.51 14.86
CA PRO A 956 -19.81 -33.71 15.66
C PRO A 956 -18.47 -33.66 16.41
N THR A 957 -18.49 -33.62 17.74
CA THR A 957 -17.32 -33.53 18.64
C THR A 957 -16.69 -34.86 19.01
N LYS A 958 -17.26 -35.96 18.52
CA LYS A 958 -16.86 -37.34 18.86
C LYS A 958 -15.38 -37.63 18.56
N HIS A 959 -14.82 -37.00 17.52
CA HIS A 959 -13.41 -37.15 17.12
C HIS A 959 -12.41 -36.45 18.07
N LEU A 960 -12.90 -35.59 18.98
CA LEU A 960 -12.11 -34.89 19.99
C LEU A 960 -12.27 -35.51 21.39
N GLY A 961 -12.97 -36.66 21.51
CA GLY A 961 -13.26 -37.29 22.80
C GLY A 961 -14.28 -36.53 23.66
N LEU A 962 -15.00 -35.55 23.09
CA LEU A 962 -15.98 -34.73 23.80
C LEU A 962 -17.42 -35.23 23.54
N PRO A 963 -18.34 -35.05 24.51
CA PRO A 963 -19.76 -35.39 24.35
C PRO A 963 -20.43 -34.69 23.15
N ALA A 964 -21.39 -35.34 22.49
CA ALA A 964 -22.06 -34.81 21.30
C ALA A 964 -22.91 -33.55 21.57
N ASP A 965 -23.32 -33.36 22.82
CA ASP A 965 -24.07 -32.23 23.35
C ASP A 965 -23.16 -31.12 23.92
N PHE A 966 -21.84 -31.20 23.71
CA PHE A 966 -20.86 -30.26 24.27
C PHE A 966 -21.19 -28.77 24.01
N TYR A 967 -21.80 -28.46 22.86
CA TYR A 967 -22.18 -27.10 22.48
C TYR A 967 -23.55 -26.64 23.02
N ALA A 968 -24.31 -27.51 23.69
CA ALA A 968 -25.59 -27.16 24.29
C ALA A 968 -25.44 -26.39 25.62
N ASP A 969 -24.26 -26.40 26.24
CA ASP A 969 -23.96 -25.67 27.48
C ASP A 969 -23.27 -24.31 27.18
N PRO A 970 -23.96 -23.17 27.40
CA PRO A 970 -23.41 -21.83 27.15
C PRO A 970 -22.15 -21.51 27.96
N LYS A 971 -21.95 -22.16 29.12
CA LYS A 971 -20.74 -21.95 29.95
C LYS A 971 -19.50 -22.57 29.31
N ARG A 972 -19.66 -23.71 28.62
CA ARG A 972 -18.57 -24.39 27.90
C ARG A 972 -18.17 -23.64 26.62
N LEU A 973 -19.13 -23.01 25.95
CA LEU A 973 -18.90 -22.08 24.82
C LEU A 973 -18.09 -20.84 25.22
N LYS A 974 -18.34 -20.27 26.41
CA LYS A 974 -17.54 -19.17 26.96
C LYS A 974 -16.11 -19.59 27.31
N GLN A 975 -15.92 -20.82 27.80
CA GLN A 975 -14.58 -21.37 28.01
C GLN A 975 -13.87 -21.63 26.67
N LEU A 976 -14.57 -22.10 25.63
CA LEU A 976 -13.99 -22.30 24.29
C LEU A 976 -13.63 -20.98 23.59
N ALA A 977 -14.36 -19.89 23.84
CA ALA A 977 -14.01 -18.56 23.34
C ALA A 977 -12.65 -18.05 23.88
N VAL A 978 -12.21 -18.58 25.03
CA VAL A 978 -10.84 -18.36 25.56
C VAL A 978 -9.80 -19.17 24.77
N PHE A 979 -10.15 -20.37 24.30
CA PHE A 979 -9.33 -21.21 23.42
C PHE A 979 -9.38 -20.82 21.94
N SER A 980 -10.35 -19.98 21.53
CA SER A 980 -10.56 -19.48 20.17
C SER A 980 -9.69 -18.26 19.83
N ARG A 981 -8.59 -18.06 20.57
CA ARG A 981 -7.50 -17.20 20.08
C ARG A 981 -6.72 -17.98 19.00
N PRO A 982 -6.13 -17.30 18.00
CA PRO A 982 -5.59 -17.94 16.78
C PRO A 982 -4.41 -18.91 17.00
N GLU A 983 -4.04 -19.16 18.25
CA GLU A 983 -2.81 -19.85 18.65
C GLU A 983 -2.91 -21.38 18.53
N HIS A 984 -4.12 -21.94 18.33
CA HIS A 984 -4.34 -23.39 18.37
C HIS A 984 -5.12 -24.00 17.19
N ILE A 985 -5.25 -23.30 16.05
CA ILE A 985 -5.79 -23.90 14.83
C ILE A 985 -4.73 -23.84 13.73
N LEU A 986 -3.89 -24.87 13.69
CA LEU A 986 -3.38 -25.61 12.52
C LEU A 986 -2.53 -26.78 13.08
N PRO A 987 -2.43 -27.92 12.35
CA PRO A 987 -2.30 -29.27 12.91
C PRO A 987 -1.10 -29.52 13.81
#